data_AF-A0A4Y8PTW0-F1
#
_entry.id   AF-A0A4Y8PTW0-F1
#
_cell.length_a   1.000
_cell.length_b   1.000
_cell.length_c   1.000
_cell.angle_alpha   90.00
_cell.angle_beta   90.00
_cell.angle_gamma   90.00
#
_symmetry.space_group_name_H-M   'P 1'
#
loop_
_entity.id
_entity.type
_entity.pdbx_description
1 polymer ?
#
loop_
_entity_poly.entity_id
_entity_poly.type
_entity_poly.pdbx_seq_one_letter_code
_entity_poly.pdbx_strand_id
1 'polypeptide(L)'
;MRYEQVLAKTPVAVRQLLEQQPWVEEARSRGLSLQEALTEAAELARLLSQLSQAERCTLALIVRRMGSEPFAPAALERQLDGATAGAAVRVGLAGLRARGVIVAFRKTWGERLYALPEDGFAVWQALLLPSLPLAGSWGEGRGQELGQGQEQEQERWWEQERGEGRRREQRGKQGLGLERGQGQEPGREPGLGLERGQGQGREPGPGLERGQGQERGWEPGAGLERGQGQERGWEPDPGLGRAQEQRGREHGPVPDVVPESELELLELPAGANPRGMAQQLFHLLAEFDRLDVPLTAKGAPHKKALARLAERHALPAEPLAGCGLSHAFSDACGLGLAVLLDAAMRLGLLGRAAGRLVLRPAALGAWLSRPYAEQMGRLYGLWRAVQAPQPVWQQHAIALLERAGGAGWQPAAALGGWLAAYAAEPGADEAELVRGVRERWLTPLHALGWLELAQDSAGALWYRWKIGQEPSSAVPKPLQPALSDLDSPLSSAFDFAATAADAADIPADAACRLYVQPDFELLLPPGVPLSVEWQIAAMAELQHSDELRVYRLTQEAFHRACERGGSAEAALALLARWNRAGQALPEAVERALREWGEQYGKVRFQEVTLLVCDSPEMATALAASERCRPYLDEAVGERHFIVSRTALPALHKQLRLMGWTPGAASPPPSAQAMDEEKSMEAELLDGWVYGRDAAALYEVDGQFDGPADLYPQLPDIPVSWLKESRSYHGSTRKELIRRAIEWQSWLKVRRAGEERLITPRALLESREGWLLVGGSCDGEVRLNGEEWSELQLVLPGINESMEPGRHPLLAPWS
;
A
#
# COMPACT_ATOMS: atom_id res chain seq x y z
N MET A 1 7.67 -2.92 -1.51
CA MET A 1 8.74 -2.16 -0.81
C MET A 1 8.66 -0.67 -1.10
N ARG A 2 9.03 0.16 -0.12
CA ARG A 2 9.06 1.64 -0.21
C ARG A 2 10.47 2.22 -0.22
N TYR A 3 10.64 3.44 -0.73
CA TYR A 3 11.96 4.11 -0.75
C TYR A 3 12.59 4.24 0.63
N GLU A 4 11.82 4.55 1.69
CA GLU A 4 12.35 4.61 3.06
C GLU A 4 13.05 3.31 3.47
N GLN A 5 12.38 2.17 3.24
CA GLN A 5 12.88 0.83 3.58
C GLN A 5 14.10 0.46 2.74
N VAL A 6 14.07 0.79 1.45
CA VAL A 6 15.20 0.58 0.54
C VAL A 6 16.39 1.39 1.01
N LEU A 7 16.22 2.70 1.18
CA LEU A 7 17.28 3.61 1.55
C LEU A 7 17.90 3.18 2.87
N ALA A 8 17.11 2.78 3.87
CA ALA A 8 17.60 2.25 5.15
C ALA A 8 18.56 1.06 4.98
N LYS A 9 18.32 0.17 4.01
CA LYS A 9 19.18 -0.98 3.69
C LYS A 9 20.31 -0.67 2.70
N THR A 10 20.21 0.44 1.97
CA THR A 10 21.21 0.84 0.96
C THR A 10 22.55 1.17 1.64
N PRO A 11 23.68 0.57 1.17
CA PRO A 11 25.01 0.89 1.67
C PRO A 11 25.31 2.39 1.62
N VAL A 12 26.01 2.91 2.64
CA VAL A 12 26.30 4.36 2.78
C VAL A 12 26.97 4.93 1.52
N ALA A 13 27.92 4.22 0.92
CA ALA A 13 28.60 4.65 -0.31
C ALA A 13 27.63 4.83 -1.49
N VAL A 14 26.65 3.93 -1.63
CA VAL A 14 25.62 3.99 -2.68
C VAL A 14 24.69 5.18 -2.42
N ARG A 15 24.29 5.38 -1.16
CA ARG A 15 23.44 6.52 -0.77
C ARG A 15 24.15 7.86 -1.07
N GLN A 16 25.44 7.96 -0.78
CA GLN A 16 26.24 9.14 -1.11
C GLN A 16 26.32 9.41 -2.61
N LEU A 17 26.47 8.37 -3.44
CA LEU A 17 26.44 8.53 -4.91
C LEU A 17 25.09 9.02 -5.43
N LEU A 18 23.98 8.56 -4.84
CA LEU A 18 22.64 9.06 -5.16
C LEU A 18 22.48 10.52 -4.72
N GLU A 19 22.96 10.87 -3.52
CA GLU A 19 22.89 12.25 -3.01
C GLU A 19 23.73 13.26 -3.81
N GLN A 20 24.75 12.80 -4.54
CA GLN A 20 25.62 13.61 -5.41
C GLN A 20 25.05 13.76 -6.84
N GLN A 21 23.89 13.16 -7.14
CA GLN A 21 23.28 13.34 -8.45
C GLN A 21 22.81 14.80 -8.61
N PRO A 22 23.06 15.46 -9.75
CA PRO A 22 22.74 16.88 -9.93
C PRO A 22 21.26 17.21 -9.64
N TRP A 23 20.34 16.33 -10.06
CA TRP A 23 18.91 16.53 -9.84
C TRP A 23 18.51 16.43 -8.35
N VAL A 24 19.23 15.63 -7.56
CA VAL A 24 19.03 15.50 -6.10
C VAL A 24 19.60 16.71 -5.38
N GLU A 25 20.76 17.22 -5.80
CA GLU A 25 21.32 18.46 -5.27
C GLU A 25 20.37 19.65 -5.48
N GLU A 26 19.75 19.73 -6.66
CA GLU A 26 18.70 20.70 -6.95
C GLU A 26 17.49 20.54 -6.03
N ALA A 27 16.96 19.33 -5.84
CA ALA A 27 15.85 19.07 -4.92
C ALA A 27 16.22 19.42 -3.46
N ARG A 28 17.45 19.11 -3.05
CA ARG A 28 17.98 19.44 -1.71
C ARG A 28 18.07 20.95 -1.50
N SER A 29 18.42 21.70 -2.54
CA SER A 29 18.41 23.18 -2.48
C SER A 29 17.01 23.76 -2.23
N ARG A 30 15.95 22.98 -2.49
CA ARG A 30 14.54 23.29 -2.20
C ARG A 30 14.05 22.72 -0.88
N GLY A 31 14.94 22.12 -0.08
CA GLY A 31 14.64 21.59 1.25
C GLY A 31 14.13 20.14 1.29
N LEU A 32 14.13 19.42 0.16
CA LEU A 32 13.69 18.04 0.10
C LEU A 32 14.82 17.06 0.43
N SER A 33 14.51 16.02 1.19
CA SER A 33 15.38 14.85 1.35
C SER A 33 15.40 13.99 0.09
N LEU A 34 16.37 13.07 -0.03
CA LEU A 34 16.45 12.12 -1.14
C LEU A 34 15.16 11.29 -1.26
N GLN A 35 14.58 10.85 -0.14
CA GLN A 35 13.33 10.10 -0.13
C GLN A 35 12.18 10.94 -0.69
N GLU A 36 12.02 12.17 -0.21
CA GLU A 36 10.95 13.07 -0.66
C GLU A 36 11.10 13.41 -2.14
N ALA A 37 12.32 13.68 -2.61
CA ALA A 37 12.60 13.94 -4.01
C ALA A 37 12.23 12.76 -4.94
N LEU A 38 12.33 11.51 -4.44
CA LEU A 38 11.97 10.29 -5.17
C LEU A 38 10.46 9.97 -5.13
N THR A 39 9.66 10.72 -4.37
CA THR A 39 8.21 10.55 -4.25
C THR A 39 7.42 11.82 -4.59
N GLU A 40 8.07 12.96 -4.79
CA GLU A 40 7.43 14.24 -5.07
C GLU A 40 7.17 14.41 -6.58
N ALA A 41 5.91 14.65 -6.95
CA ALA A 41 5.48 14.67 -8.36
C ALA A 41 6.20 15.76 -9.16
N ALA A 42 6.40 16.94 -8.57
CA ALA A 42 7.09 18.05 -9.23
C ALA A 42 8.56 17.74 -9.52
N GLU A 43 9.26 17.06 -8.61
CA GLU A 43 10.66 16.69 -8.82
C GLU A 43 10.82 15.53 -9.81
N LEU A 44 9.95 14.53 -9.73
CA LEU A 44 9.97 13.44 -10.70
C LEU A 44 9.62 13.89 -12.12
N ALA A 45 8.74 14.89 -12.29
CA ALA A 45 8.48 15.52 -13.58
C ALA A 45 9.72 16.23 -14.15
N ARG A 46 10.48 16.95 -13.29
CA ARG A 46 11.76 17.55 -13.69
C ARG A 46 12.77 16.48 -14.07
N LEU A 47 12.89 15.42 -13.28
CA LEU A 47 13.77 14.29 -13.57
C LEU A 47 13.42 13.65 -14.92
N LEU A 48 12.13 13.45 -15.20
CA LEU A 48 11.63 12.88 -16.46
C LEU A 48 12.12 13.66 -17.68
N SER A 49 12.12 14.99 -17.60
CA SER A 49 12.63 15.87 -18.67
C SER A 49 14.14 15.70 -18.92
N GLN A 50 14.89 15.28 -17.90
CA GLN A 50 16.33 15.08 -17.96
C GLN A 50 16.75 13.65 -18.34
N LEU A 51 15.80 12.70 -18.36
CA LEU A 51 16.07 11.32 -18.73
C LEU A 51 16.47 11.23 -20.21
N SER A 52 17.33 10.28 -20.54
CA SER A 52 17.59 9.89 -21.92
C SER A 52 16.35 9.20 -22.51
N GLN A 53 16.33 9.06 -23.84
CA GLN A 53 15.24 8.33 -24.50
C GLN A 53 15.17 6.87 -24.04
N ALA A 54 16.32 6.20 -23.91
CA ALA A 54 16.40 4.83 -23.41
C ALA A 54 15.88 4.72 -21.96
N GLU A 55 16.24 5.66 -21.08
CA GLU A 55 15.74 5.72 -19.69
C GLU A 55 14.21 5.90 -19.66
N ARG A 56 13.66 6.87 -20.40
CA ARG A 56 12.21 7.11 -20.46
C ARG A 56 11.42 5.91 -20.94
N CYS A 57 11.86 5.29 -22.04
CA CYS A 57 11.18 4.14 -22.61
C CYS A 57 11.23 2.93 -21.68
N THR A 58 12.39 2.69 -21.07
CA THR A 58 12.57 1.63 -20.09
C THR A 58 11.67 1.85 -18.87
N LEU A 59 11.57 3.09 -18.39
CA LEU A 59 10.69 3.44 -17.28
C LEU A 59 9.22 3.22 -17.61
N ALA A 60 8.76 3.66 -18.80
CA ALA A 60 7.39 3.43 -19.25
C ALA A 60 7.05 1.93 -19.36
N LEU A 61 8.01 1.12 -19.82
CA LEU A 61 7.84 -0.33 -19.88
C LEU A 61 7.78 -0.97 -18.49
N ILE A 62 8.66 -0.55 -17.56
CA ILE A 62 8.65 -1.01 -16.17
C ILE A 62 7.30 -0.69 -15.53
N VAL A 63 6.84 0.55 -15.64
CA VAL A 63 5.57 1.01 -15.04
C VAL A 63 4.41 0.17 -15.56
N ARG A 64 4.26 -0.02 -16.88
CA ARG A 64 3.11 -0.77 -17.43
C ARG A 64 3.15 -2.28 -17.22
N ARG A 65 4.33 -2.89 -17.27
CA ARG A 65 4.46 -4.35 -17.37
C ARG A 65 4.99 -5.02 -16.11
N MET A 66 5.82 -4.34 -15.33
CA MET A 66 6.44 -4.89 -14.11
C MET A 66 5.86 -4.29 -12.83
N GLY A 67 5.36 -3.04 -12.90
CA GLY A 67 4.92 -2.30 -11.73
C GLY A 67 6.01 -2.25 -10.66
N SER A 68 5.63 -2.58 -9.43
CA SER A 68 6.52 -2.64 -8.26
C SER A 68 7.01 -4.06 -7.94
N GLU A 69 6.70 -5.06 -8.77
CA GLU A 69 7.16 -6.43 -8.56
C GLU A 69 8.66 -6.56 -8.87
N PRO A 70 9.46 -7.29 -8.07
CA PRO A 70 10.85 -7.55 -8.42
C PRO A 70 10.99 -8.40 -9.70
N PHE A 71 11.76 -7.92 -10.67
CA PHE A 71 11.93 -8.58 -11.98
C PHE A 71 13.40 -8.76 -12.37
N ALA A 72 13.70 -9.82 -13.13
CA ALA A 72 14.99 -10.00 -13.75
C ALA A 72 15.07 -9.21 -15.08
N PRO A 73 16.26 -8.75 -15.52
CA PRO A 73 16.41 -8.06 -16.82
C PRO A 73 15.81 -8.83 -18.00
N ALA A 74 16.01 -10.14 -18.05
CA ALA A 74 15.46 -11.00 -19.09
C ALA A 74 13.91 -11.05 -19.11
N ALA A 75 13.25 -10.76 -17.98
CA ALA A 75 11.80 -10.65 -17.94
C ALA A 75 11.30 -9.38 -18.62
N LEU A 76 12.03 -8.27 -18.42
CA LEU A 76 11.73 -7.01 -19.09
C LEU A 76 12.04 -7.08 -20.60
N GLU A 77 13.15 -7.72 -20.98
CA GLU A 77 13.51 -7.91 -22.39
C GLU A 77 12.48 -8.76 -23.16
N ARG A 78 11.79 -9.69 -22.48
CA ARG A 78 10.69 -10.47 -23.08
C ARG A 78 9.43 -9.66 -23.38
N GLN A 79 9.28 -8.49 -22.77
CA GLN A 79 8.15 -7.58 -23.03
C GLN A 79 8.38 -6.69 -24.24
N LEU A 80 9.59 -6.72 -24.83
CA LEU A 80 9.93 -5.89 -25.97
C LEU A 80 9.26 -6.43 -27.23
N ASP A 81 8.80 -5.51 -28.06
CA ASP A 81 8.45 -5.82 -29.43
C ASP A 81 9.71 -6.20 -30.23
N GLY A 82 9.51 -6.77 -31.42
CA GLY A 82 10.64 -7.16 -32.26
C GLY A 82 11.48 -6.02 -32.82
N ALA A 83 11.01 -4.80 -32.70
CA ALA A 83 11.65 -3.60 -33.21
C ALA A 83 12.67 -3.01 -32.21
N THR A 84 12.58 -3.36 -30.94
CA THR A 84 13.37 -2.77 -29.87
C THR A 84 14.67 -3.53 -29.57
N ALA A 85 15.79 -2.80 -29.46
CA ALA A 85 17.08 -3.34 -29.05
C ALA A 85 17.14 -3.60 -27.54
N GLY A 86 17.52 -4.83 -27.14
CA GLY A 86 17.72 -5.19 -25.72
C GLY A 86 18.81 -4.34 -25.04
N ALA A 87 19.83 -3.89 -25.79
CA ALA A 87 20.84 -2.95 -25.28
C ALA A 87 20.23 -1.65 -24.76
N ALA A 88 19.18 -1.14 -25.40
CA ALA A 88 18.56 0.12 -25.01
C ALA A 88 17.89 -0.01 -23.63
N VAL A 89 17.27 -1.17 -23.37
CA VAL A 89 16.69 -1.48 -22.05
C VAL A 89 17.76 -1.60 -20.99
N ARG A 90 18.91 -2.23 -21.28
CA ARG A 90 20.01 -2.33 -20.31
C ARG A 90 20.63 -0.97 -19.99
N VAL A 91 20.83 -0.12 -21.00
CA VAL A 91 21.27 1.27 -20.80
C VAL A 91 20.25 2.04 -19.97
N GLY A 92 18.96 1.90 -20.26
CA GLY A 92 17.89 2.51 -19.48
C GLY A 92 17.86 2.03 -18.03
N LEU A 93 17.98 0.72 -17.79
CA LEU A 93 18.05 0.15 -16.43
C LEU A 93 19.25 0.70 -15.65
N ALA A 94 20.42 0.77 -16.28
CA ALA A 94 21.62 1.33 -15.66
C ALA A 94 21.43 2.81 -15.28
N GLY A 95 20.88 3.62 -16.20
CA GLY A 95 20.62 5.04 -15.99
C GLY A 95 19.56 5.31 -14.91
N LEU A 96 18.41 4.63 -14.99
CA LEU A 96 17.36 4.74 -13.98
C LEU A 96 17.85 4.34 -12.58
N ARG A 97 18.70 3.32 -12.50
CA ARG A 97 19.32 2.91 -11.24
C ARG A 97 20.30 3.96 -10.73
N ALA A 98 21.14 4.52 -11.60
CA ALA A 98 22.09 5.58 -11.24
C ALA A 98 21.38 6.84 -10.70
N ARG A 99 20.16 7.11 -11.20
CA ARG A 99 19.30 8.20 -10.72
C ARG A 99 18.48 7.81 -9.47
N GLY A 100 18.56 6.58 -8.99
CA GLY A 100 17.82 6.10 -7.82
C GLY A 100 16.33 5.82 -8.06
N VAL A 101 15.85 5.90 -9.31
CA VAL A 101 14.45 5.65 -9.68
C VAL A 101 14.07 4.17 -9.51
N ILE A 102 15.00 3.27 -9.80
CA ILE A 102 14.83 1.83 -9.57
C ILE A 102 15.94 1.30 -8.68
N VAL A 103 15.63 0.21 -8.00
CA VAL A 103 16.51 -0.42 -7.03
C VAL A 103 16.92 -1.78 -7.54
N ALA A 104 18.18 -2.16 -7.34
CA ALA A 104 18.66 -3.49 -7.65
C ALA A 104 18.92 -4.29 -6.38
N PHE A 105 18.59 -5.57 -6.42
CA PHE A 105 18.73 -6.53 -5.33
C PHE A 105 19.54 -7.74 -5.80
N ARG A 106 20.26 -8.38 -4.88
CA ARG A 106 20.87 -9.70 -5.14
C ARG A 106 20.17 -10.78 -4.34
N LYS A 107 19.81 -11.86 -5.02
CA LYS A 107 19.45 -13.12 -4.34
C LYS A 107 20.73 -13.80 -3.84
N THR A 108 20.59 -14.66 -2.84
CA THR A 108 21.71 -15.43 -2.24
C THR A 108 22.43 -16.32 -3.26
N TRP A 109 21.79 -16.68 -4.38
CA TRP A 109 22.37 -17.44 -5.49
C TRP A 109 22.89 -16.58 -6.67
N GLY A 110 23.06 -15.26 -6.46
CA GLY A 110 23.78 -14.36 -7.37
C GLY A 110 22.94 -13.70 -8.47
N GLU A 111 21.67 -14.03 -8.63
CA GLU A 111 20.78 -13.38 -9.59
C GLU A 111 20.44 -11.95 -9.14
N ARG A 112 20.61 -10.98 -10.05
CA ARG A 112 20.24 -9.57 -9.83
C ARG A 112 18.79 -9.33 -10.26
N LEU A 113 17.99 -8.77 -9.35
CA LEU A 113 16.63 -8.31 -9.63
C LEU A 113 16.56 -6.80 -9.56
N TYR A 114 15.62 -6.21 -10.30
CA TYR A 114 15.29 -4.79 -10.25
C TYR A 114 13.85 -4.63 -9.73
N ALA A 115 13.56 -3.54 -9.04
CA ALA A 115 12.20 -3.16 -8.69
C ALA A 115 12.04 -1.63 -8.68
N LEU A 116 10.85 -1.16 -9.05
CA LEU A 116 10.41 0.20 -8.80
C LEU A 116 9.71 0.24 -7.43
N PRO A 117 10.13 1.09 -6.47
CA PRO A 117 9.44 1.18 -5.19
C PRO A 117 7.98 1.64 -5.32
N GLU A 118 7.10 1.09 -4.48
CA GLU A 118 5.64 1.27 -4.57
C GLU A 118 5.20 2.73 -4.42
N ASP A 119 5.88 3.49 -3.57
CA ASP A 119 5.61 4.91 -3.33
C ASP A 119 6.12 5.81 -4.47
N GLY A 120 7.02 5.32 -5.33
CA GLY A 120 7.35 5.97 -6.60
C GLY A 120 6.41 5.57 -7.75
N PHE A 121 5.93 4.33 -7.76
CA PHE A 121 5.12 3.78 -8.85
C PHE A 121 3.88 4.62 -9.16
N ALA A 122 3.10 5.02 -8.15
CA ALA A 122 1.88 5.81 -8.35
C ALA A 122 2.16 7.16 -9.02
N VAL A 123 3.28 7.80 -8.65
CA VAL A 123 3.69 9.09 -9.22
C VAL A 123 4.15 8.91 -10.68
N TRP A 124 4.95 7.88 -10.96
CA TRP A 124 5.37 7.58 -12.33
C TRP A 124 4.21 7.15 -13.22
N GLN A 125 3.23 6.42 -12.70
CA GLN A 125 1.98 6.13 -13.42
C GLN A 125 1.30 7.43 -13.82
N ALA A 126 1.12 8.37 -12.89
CA ALA A 126 0.46 9.64 -13.17
C ALA A 126 1.22 10.51 -14.19
N LEU A 127 2.55 10.48 -14.18
CA LEU A 127 3.38 11.25 -15.11
C LEU A 127 3.45 10.65 -16.52
N LEU A 128 3.37 9.33 -16.64
CA LEU A 128 3.61 8.61 -17.91
C LEU A 128 2.35 8.11 -18.59
N LEU A 129 1.24 7.94 -17.86
CA LEU A 129 -0.01 7.35 -18.35
C LEU A 129 -1.18 8.31 -18.13
N PRO A 130 -2.25 8.22 -18.95
CA PRO A 130 -3.36 9.16 -18.88
C PRO A 130 -4.12 9.08 -17.55
N SER A 131 -4.82 10.17 -17.23
CA SER A 131 -5.75 10.26 -16.10
C SER A 131 -6.94 9.30 -16.29
N LEU A 132 -7.62 8.96 -15.18
CA LEU A 132 -8.90 8.27 -15.27
C LEU A 132 -9.97 9.33 -15.56
N PRO A 133 -10.86 9.13 -16.56
CA PRO A 133 -12.00 10.02 -16.73
C PRO A 133 -12.94 9.87 -15.52
N LEU A 134 -13.03 10.91 -14.69
CA LEU A 134 -13.89 10.93 -13.51
C LEU A 134 -15.29 11.42 -13.88
N ALA A 135 -16.32 10.85 -13.25
CA ALA A 135 -17.66 11.41 -13.30
C ALA A 135 -17.63 12.80 -12.62
N GLY A 136 -18.26 13.79 -13.25
CA GLY A 136 -18.30 15.16 -12.74
C GLY A 136 -18.75 15.20 -11.28
N SER A 137 -17.97 15.86 -10.42
CA SER A 137 -18.30 15.98 -9.01
C SER A 137 -19.63 16.71 -8.83
N TRP A 138 -20.54 16.14 -8.04
CA TRP A 138 -21.71 16.85 -7.52
C TRP A 138 -21.25 18.02 -6.63
N GLY A 139 -21.10 19.21 -7.23
CA GLY A 139 -20.82 20.46 -6.51
C GLY A 139 -19.38 20.66 -6.01
N GLU A 140 -18.88 21.88 -6.21
CA GLU A 140 -17.69 22.49 -5.60
C GLU A 140 -16.29 21.97 -6.00
N GLY A 141 -15.88 22.31 -7.22
CA GLY A 141 -14.83 23.33 -7.43
C GLY A 141 -13.44 23.20 -6.77
N ARG A 142 -12.98 22.01 -6.36
CA ARG A 142 -11.61 21.86 -5.81
C ARG A 142 -10.69 20.82 -6.46
N GLY A 143 -11.17 20.06 -7.46
CA GLY A 143 -10.34 19.06 -8.18
C GLY A 143 -9.77 19.51 -9.53
N GLN A 144 -10.20 20.66 -10.08
CA GLN A 144 -9.90 21.02 -11.47
C GLN A 144 -8.59 21.80 -11.69
N GLU A 145 -7.95 22.36 -10.66
CA GLU A 145 -6.78 23.24 -10.86
C GLU A 145 -5.44 22.49 -11.01
N LEU A 146 -5.29 21.28 -10.43
CA LEU A 146 -4.05 20.48 -10.57
C LEU A 146 -4.05 19.60 -11.83
N GLY A 147 -5.22 19.10 -12.24
CA GLY A 147 -5.37 18.28 -13.45
C GLY A 147 -5.22 19.09 -14.74
N GLN A 148 -5.86 20.25 -14.85
CA GLN A 148 -5.81 21.04 -16.09
C GLN A 148 -4.42 21.62 -16.39
N GLY A 149 -3.64 21.97 -15.36
CA GLY A 149 -2.26 22.42 -15.53
C GLY A 149 -1.34 21.30 -16.04
N GLN A 150 -1.44 20.10 -15.44
CA GLN A 150 -0.64 18.94 -15.82
C GLN A 150 -1.04 18.34 -17.17
N GLU A 151 -2.34 18.30 -17.47
CA GLU A 151 -2.89 17.78 -18.73
C GLU A 151 -2.59 18.75 -19.88
N GLN A 152 -2.68 20.07 -19.65
CA GLN A 152 -2.20 21.07 -20.62
C GLN A 152 -0.68 21.04 -20.77
N GLU A 153 0.11 20.81 -19.72
CA GLU A 153 1.57 20.65 -19.84
C GLU A 153 1.94 19.34 -20.57
N GLN A 154 1.23 18.23 -20.32
CA GLN A 154 1.40 16.97 -21.06
C GLN A 154 1.01 17.12 -22.53
N GLU A 155 -0.15 17.73 -22.83
CA GLU A 155 -0.59 17.98 -24.21
C GLU A 155 0.33 18.97 -24.92
N ARG A 156 0.73 20.08 -24.27
CA ARG A 156 1.71 21.02 -24.81
C ARG A 156 3.06 20.36 -25.05
N TRP A 157 3.48 19.43 -24.19
CA TRP A 157 4.71 18.66 -24.35
C TRP A 157 4.61 17.72 -25.57
N TRP A 158 3.52 16.96 -25.71
CA TRP A 158 3.26 16.12 -26.90
C TRP A 158 3.09 16.93 -28.18
N GLU A 159 2.55 18.13 -28.12
CA GLU A 159 2.46 19.06 -29.24
C GLU A 159 3.80 19.71 -29.60
N GLN A 160 4.63 20.01 -28.60
CA GLN A 160 5.97 20.57 -28.80
C GLN A 160 6.89 19.54 -29.48
N GLU A 161 6.86 18.27 -29.06
CA GLU A 161 7.56 17.18 -29.74
C GLU A 161 7.06 16.97 -31.19
N ARG A 162 5.73 16.98 -31.41
CA ARG A 162 5.12 16.93 -32.76
C ARG A 162 5.44 18.17 -33.61
N GLY A 163 5.70 19.32 -32.97
CA GLY A 163 5.98 20.61 -33.60
C GLY A 163 7.46 20.80 -33.97
N GLU A 164 8.38 20.34 -33.12
CA GLU A 164 9.83 20.37 -33.38
C GLU A 164 10.23 19.42 -34.51
N GLY A 165 9.59 18.25 -34.61
CA GLY A 165 9.73 17.36 -35.77
C GLY A 165 9.33 18.04 -37.09
N ARG A 166 8.19 18.74 -37.10
CA ARG A 166 7.70 19.46 -38.31
C ARG A 166 8.55 20.68 -38.69
N ARG A 167 9.11 21.42 -37.72
CA ARG A 167 10.02 22.56 -37.99
C ARG A 167 11.39 22.13 -38.52
N ARG A 168 11.90 20.96 -38.10
CA ARG A 168 13.12 20.36 -38.66
C ARG A 168 12.90 19.82 -40.07
N GLU A 169 11.73 19.23 -40.34
CA GLU A 169 11.33 18.79 -41.68
C GLU A 169 11.16 19.96 -42.67
N GLN A 170 10.60 21.09 -42.23
CA GLN A 170 10.49 22.31 -43.06
C GLN A 170 11.83 22.99 -43.32
N ARG A 171 12.77 22.98 -42.36
CA ARG A 171 14.15 23.48 -42.58
C ARG A 171 14.95 22.56 -43.51
N GLY A 172 14.71 21.24 -43.48
CA GLY A 172 15.27 20.29 -44.44
C GLY A 172 14.73 20.47 -45.87
N LYS A 173 13.44 20.81 -46.02
CA LYS A 173 12.81 21.08 -47.33
C LYS A 173 13.17 22.44 -47.94
N GLN A 174 13.58 23.43 -47.15
CA GLN A 174 14.01 24.75 -47.66
C GLN A 174 15.47 24.78 -48.18
N GLY A 175 16.24 23.71 -48.01
CA GLY A 175 17.62 23.60 -48.51
C GLY A 175 17.77 23.07 -49.95
N LEU A 176 16.68 22.71 -50.63
CA LEU A 176 16.71 22.15 -51.98
C LEU A 176 15.75 22.93 -52.90
N GLY A 177 16.20 24.10 -53.34
CA GLY A 177 15.65 24.74 -54.53
C GLY A 177 16.44 24.32 -55.76
N LEU A 178 15.77 23.78 -56.80
CA LEU A 178 15.98 24.03 -58.24
C LEU A 178 15.04 23.15 -59.11
N GLU A 179 14.13 23.84 -59.80
CA GLU A 179 13.62 23.70 -61.19
C GLU A 179 13.09 22.38 -61.82
N ARG A 180 11.76 22.42 -62.10
CA ARG A 180 10.96 22.05 -63.30
C ARG A 180 11.20 20.74 -64.09
N GLY A 181 10.09 20.02 -64.34
CA GLY A 181 9.86 19.20 -65.55
C GLY A 181 8.44 18.58 -65.59
N GLN A 182 7.70 18.80 -66.68
CA GLN A 182 6.28 18.42 -66.92
C GLN A 182 6.12 17.02 -67.54
N GLY A 183 4.93 16.40 -67.39
CA GLY A 183 4.40 15.31 -68.24
C GLY A 183 3.44 14.37 -67.49
N GLN A 184 2.12 14.58 -67.55
CA GLN A 184 1.10 13.97 -68.45
C GLN A 184 0.63 12.54 -68.09
N GLU A 185 -0.63 12.47 -67.62
CA GLU A 185 -1.60 11.35 -67.60
C GLU A 185 -1.87 10.76 -69.01
N PRO A 186 -2.35 9.50 -69.15
CA PRO A 186 -3.77 9.09 -68.94
C PRO A 186 -3.92 7.63 -68.38
N GLY A 187 -5.05 7.04 -67.99
CA GLY A 187 -6.48 7.31 -68.09
C GLY A 187 -7.25 6.02 -68.51
N ARG A 188 -8.37 5.71 -67.81
CA ARG A 188 -9.54 4.84 -68.15
C ARG A 188 -9.59 3.33 -67.80
N GLU A 189 -10.41 3.04 -66.77
CA GLU A 189 -11.61 2.15 -66.68
C GLU A 189 -12.24 1.51 -67.95
N PRO A 190 -13.30 0.64 -67.86
CA PRO A 190 -13.73 -0.34 -66.82
C PRO A 190 -14.34 -1.65 -67.42
N GLY A 191 -14.79 -2.60 -66.56
CA GLY A 191 -16.08 -3.28 -66.80
C GLY A 191 -16.23 -4.79 -66.50
N LEU A 192 -17.38 -5.09 -65.85
CA LEU A 192 -18.20 -6.34 -65.88
C LEU A 192 -17.70 -7.52 -65.02
N GLY A 193 -18.49 -8.24 -64.21
CA GLY A 193 -19.94 -8.36 -64.04
C GLY A 193 -20.36 -9.86 -64.06
N LEU A 194 -21.28 -10.26 -63.16
CA LEU A 194 -22.05 -11.53 -63.12
C LEU A 194 -21.34 -12.77 -62.53
N GLU A 195 -21.97 -13.76 -61.88
CA GLU A 195 -23.21 -13.94 -61.09
C GLU A 195 -23.17 -15.40 -60.55
N ARG A 196 -23.76 -15.61 -59.36
CA ARG A 196 -24.51 -16.81 -58.85
C ARG A 196 -23.94 -18.24 -58.98
N GLY A 197 -24.05 -18.98 -57.86
CA GLY A 197 -24.78 -20.25 -57.88
C GLY A 197 -24.42 -21.34 -56.85
N GLN A 198 -25.37 -21.60 -55.94
CA GLN A 198 -25.75 -22.93 -55.36
C GLN A 198 -24.76 -23.57 -54.36
N GLY A 199 -25.13 -24.06 -53.17
CA GLY A 199 -26.42 -24.41 -52.59
C GLY A 199 -26.58 -25.93 -52.45
N GLN A 200 -26.32 -26.47 -51.24
CA GLN A 200 -26.79 -27.73 -50.61
C GLN A 200 -25.72 -28.17 -49.57
N GLY A 201 -25.94 -28.40 -48.29
CA GLY A 201 -27.15 -28.79 -47.57
C GLY A 201 -27.06 -30.28 -47.20
N ARG A 202 -26.58 -30.60 -45.99
CA ARG A 202 -26.96 -31.80 -45.23
C ARG A 202 -26.41 -31.76 -43.79
N GLU A 203 -27.35 -31.90 -42.86
CA GLU A 203 -27.21 -32.02 -41.41
C GLU A 203 -27.82 -33.41 -41.03
N PRO A 204 -27.91 -33.84 -39.76
CA PRO A 204 -26.87 -34.48 -38.94
C PRO A 204 -27.32 -35.86 -38.37
N GLY A 205 -26.52 -36.47 -37.49
CA GLY A 205 -26.97 -37.60 -36.66
C GLY A 205 -25.95 -38.07 -35.60
N PRO A 206 -26.40 -38.66 -34.47
CA PRO A 206 -25.93 -38.31 -33.13
C PRO A 206 -25.46 -39.49 -32.24
N GLY A 207 -25.03 -39.21 -31.00
CA GLY A 207 -24.95 -40.16 -29.86
C GLY A 207 -23.73 -39.93 -28.96
N LEU A 208 -23.88 -39.37 -27.74
CA LEU A 208 -24.13 -40.05 -26.45
C LEU A 208 -22.94 -40.89 -25.94
N GLU A 209 -22.21 -40.45 -24.90
CA GLU A 209 -22.45 -40.77 -23.47
C GLU A 209 -21.26 -40.45 -22.53
N ARG A 210 -21.57 -40.55 -21.23
CA ARG A 210 -20.91 -40.00 -20.01
C ARG A 210 -19.65 -40.75 -19.55
N GLY A 211 -18.84 -40.10 -18.70
CA GLY A 211 -17.92 -40.78 -17.78
C GLY A 211 -17.28 -39.84 -16.76
N GLN A 212 -17.47 -40.14 -15.48
CA GLN A 212 -17.02 -39.40 -14.29
C GLN A 212 -15.55 -39.70 -13.92
N GLY A 213 -14.92 -38.80 -13.16
CA GLY A 213 -14.07 -39.22 -12.03
C GLY A 213 -12.61 -38.75 -12.00
N GLN A 214 -12.33 -37.93 -10.98
CA GLN A 214 -11.27 -38.14 -9.97
C GLN A 214 -9.98 -37.29 -10.06
N GLU A 215 -9.80 -36.52 -8.98
CA GLU A 215 -8.63 -35.80 -8.52
C GLU A 215 -7.39 -36.71 -8.32
N ARG A 216 -6.20 -36.25 -8.75
CA ARG A 216 -4.86 -36.39 -8.10
C ARG A 216 -3.97 -35.28 -8.69
N GLY A 217 -3.33 -34.42 -7.91
CA GLY A 217 -2.11 -34.72 -7.15
C GLY A 217 -0.91 -34.17 -7.91
N TRP A 218 -0.45 -32.96 -7.56
CA TRP A 218 0.71 -32.29 -8.15
C TRP A 218 2.00 -32.76 -7.46
N GLU A 219 2.90 -33.40 -8.21
CA GLU A 219 4.35 -33.39 -7.95
C GLU A 219 5.12 -33.31 -9.29
N PRO A 220 6.32 -32.67 -9.32
CA PRO A 220 6.97 -32.26 -10.55
C PRO A 220 8.00 -33.30 -11.00
N GLY A 221 7.74 -33.94 -12.15
CA GLY A 221 8.67 -34.84 -12.82
C GLY A 221 9.23 -34.22 -14.10
N ALA A 222 10.53 -33.92 -14.08
CA ALA A 222 11.31 -33.60 -15.28
C ALA A 222 11.29 -34.78 -16.26
N GLY A 223 11.00 -34.49 -17.53
CA GLY A 223 11.03 -35.47 -18.62
C GLY A 223 11.15 -34.78 -19.97
N LEU A 224 12.38 -34.69 -20.47
CA LEU A 224 12.70 -34.35 -21.85
C LEU A 224 12.13 -35.41 -22.79
N GLU A 225 11.11 -35.08 -23.58
CA GLU A 225 10.77 -35.85 -24.78
C GLU A 225 10.63 -34.94 -26.00
N ARG A 226 11.41 -35.29 -27.04
CA ARG A 226 11.43 -34.67 -28.36
C ARG A 226 10.22 -35.16 -29.15
N GLY A 227 9.21 -34.32 -29.31
CA GLY A 227 8.10 -34.53 -30.24
C GLY A 227 8.36 -33.84 -31.58
N GLN A 228 8.45 -34.64 -32.64
CA GLN A 228 8.48 -34.18 -34.03
C GLN A 228 7.11 -33.59 -34.40
N GLY A 229 7.05 -32.29 -34.62
CA GLY A 229 5.84 -31.56 -35.05
C GLY A 229 5.96 -31.13 -36.51
N GLN A 230 5.07 -31.67 -37.33
CA GLN A 230 4.92 -31.46 -38.76
C GLN A 230 4.46 -30.02 -39.06
N GLU A 231 5.25 -29.29 -39.85
CA GLU A 231 4.93 -27.92 -40.30
C GLU A 231 3.62 -27.91 -41.11
N ARG A 232 2.63 -27.15 -40.63
CA ARG A 232 1.53 -26.64 -41.47
C ARG A 232 1.75 -25.14 -41.65
N GLY A 233 1.78 -24.73 -42.92
CA GLY A 233 2.05 -23.36 -43.35
C GLY A 233 1.10 -22.35 -42.72
N TRP A 234 1.69 -21.25 -42.29
CA TRP A 234 1.02 -20.05 -41.82
C TRP A 234 0.59 -19.22 -43.03
N GLU A 235 -0.69 -19.24 -43.38
CA GLU A 235 -1.27 -18.20 -44.24
C GLU A 235 -1.53 -16.94 -43.40
N PRO A 236 -1.12 -15.74 -43.84
CA PRO A 236 -1.35 -14.51 -43.10
C PRO A 236 -2.83 -14.11 -43.18
N ASP A 237 -3.48 -14.02 -42.01
CA ASP A 237 -4.80 -13.44 -41.83
C ASP A 237 -4.78 -11.95 -42.24
N PRO A 238 -5.61 -11.47 -43.19
CA PRO A 238 -5.58 -10.09 -43.68
C PRO A 238 -6.11 -9.03 -42.70
N GLY A 239 -6.40 -9.39 -41.44
CA GLY A 239 -7.08 -8.53 -40.47
C GLY A 239 -6.26 -7.44 -39.77
N LEU A 240 -4.93 -7.41 -39.91
CA LEU A 240 -4.07 -6.50 -39.11
C LEU A 240 -4.03 -5.04 -39.60
N GLY A 241 -4.53 -4.74 -40.79
CA GLY A 241 -4.58 -3.37 -41.33
C GLY A 241 -5.77 -2.53 -40.87
N ARG A 242 -6.84 -3.14 -40.34
CA ARG A 242 -8.08 -2.40 -39.97
C ARG A 242 -8.19 -2.07 -38.48
N ALA A 243 -7.34 -2.65 -37.62
CA ALA A 243 -7.31 -2.33 -36.19
C ALA A 243 -6.63 -0.97 -35.90
N GLN A 244 -5.92 -0.39 -36.87
CA GLN A 244 -5.19 0.87 -36.69
C GLN A 244 -6.05 2.11 -36.95
N GLU A 245 -7.11 2.00 -37.76
CA GLU A 245 -8.07 3.09 -38.02
C GLU A 245 -9.15 3.25 -36.93
N GLN A 246 -9.25 2.34 -35.96
CA GLN A 246 -10.15 2.47 -34.80
C GLN A 246 -9.48 3.03 -33.53
N ARG A 247 -8.19 3.44 -33.59
CA ARG A 247 -7.50 4.09 -32.46
C ARG A 247 -7.91 5.56 -32.24
N GLY A 248 -8.87 6.04 -33.01
CA GLY A 248 -9.59 7.30 -32.77
C GLY A 248 -10.98 7.08 -32.16
N ARG A 249 -11.22 5.99 -31.42
CA ARG A 249 -12.38 5.95 -30.55
C ARG A 249 -12.12 6.91 -29.40
N GLU A 250 -12.77 8.08 -29.49
CA GLU A 250 -13.26 8.83 -28.35
C GLU A 250 -13.56 7.85 -27.22
N HIS A 251 -12.97 8.08 -26.04
CA HIS A 251 -13.33 7.36 -24.83
C HIS A 251 -14.86 7.24 -24.81
N GLY A 252 -15.39 6.02 -24.73
CA GLY A 252 -16.84 5.82 -24.64
C GLY A 252 -17.39 6.78 -23.61
N PRO A 253 -18.56 7.41 -23.86
CA PRO A 253 -19.04 8.52 -23.05
C PRO A 253 -18.94 8.14 -21.58
N VAL A 254 -18.26 8.99 -20.79
CA VAL A 254 -18.30 8.90 -19.32
C VAL A 254 -19.77 8.73 -18.96
N PRO A 255 -20.17 7.69 -18.21
CA PRO A 255 -21.56 7.54 -17.82
C PRO A 255 -22.04 8.87 -17.27
N ASP A 256 -23.15 9.38 -17.82
CA ASP A 256 -23.78 10.59 -17.32
C ASP A 256 -23.90 10.48 -15.79
N VAL A 257 -23.70 11.60 -15.09
CA VAL A 257 -23.77 11.64 -13.63
C VAL A 257 -25.13 11.08 -13.20
N VAL A 258 -25.15 9.83 -12.72
CA VAL A 258 -26.37 9.13 -12.31
C VAL A 258 -26.85 9.75 -11.00
N PRO A 259 -28.13 10.17 -10.88
CA PRO A 259 -28.69 10.66 -9.62
C PRO A 259 -28.47 9.65 -8.49
N GLU A 260 -28.09 10.11 -7.29
CA GLU A 260 -27.90 9.22 -6.13
C GLU A 260 -29.15 8.39 -5.80
N SER A 261 -30.34 8.87 -6.16
CA SER A 261 -31.61 8.13 -6.04
C SER A 261 -31.72 6.89 -6.93
N GLU A 262 -30.88 6.77 -7.96
CA GLU A 262 -30.83 5.63 -8.88
C GLU A 262 -29.72 4.62 -8.50
N LEU A 263 -28.97 4.91 -7.44
CA LEU A 263 -27.93 4.03 -6.90
C LEU A 263 -28.48 3.23 -5.70
N GLU A 264 -28.44 1.92 -5.81
CA GLU A 264 -28.73 1.00 -4.73
C GLU A 264 -27.44 0.67 -3.96
N LEU A 265 -27.36 1.09 -2.69
CA LEU A 265 -26.22 0.79 -1.82
C LEU A 265 -26.07 -0.72 -1.63
N LEU A 266 -24.84 -1.20 -1.81
CA LEU A 266 -24.50 -2.59 -1.52
C LEU A 266 -24.45 -2.82 -0.01
N GLU A 267 -25.00 -3.95 0.42
CA GLU A 267 -24.94 -4.37 1.82
C GLU A 267 -23.51 -4.66 2.26
N LEU A 268 -23.23 -4.32 3.51
CA LEU A 268 -21.96 -4.63 4.14
C LEU A 268 -21.78 -6.15 4.28
N PRO A 269 -20.56 -6.68 4.07
CA PRO A 269 -20.29 -8.09 4.32
C PRO A 269 -20.61 -8.50 5.76
N ALA A 270 -21.05 -9.74 5.96
CA ALA A 270 -21.39 -10.26 7.28
C ALA A 270 -20.23 -10.09 8.27
N GLY A 271 -20.50 -9.48 9.43
CA GLY A 271 -19.49 -9.20 10.47
C GLY A 271 -18.68 -7.92 10.26
N ALA A 272 -18.89 -7.18 9.16
CA ALA A 272 -18.38 -5.83 9.03
C ALA A 272 -19.13 -4.88 9.98
N ASN A 273 -18.41 -3.94 10.59
CA ASN A 273 -19.04 -2.88 11.38
C ASN A 273 -19.40 -1.71 10.47
N PRO A 274 -20.63 -1.16 10.54
CA PRO A 274 -21.06 -0.08 9.66
C PRO A 274 -20.25 1.22 9.81
N ARG A 275 -19.61 1.40 10.97
CA ARG A 275 -18.70 2.51 11.21
C ARG A 275 -17.26 2.21 10.76
N GLY A 276 -16.94 0.97 10.41
CA GLY A 276 -15.64 0.55 9.91
C GLY A 276 -14.61 0.23 10.98
N MET A 277 -13.36 0.13 10.54
CA MET A 277 -12.24 -0.42 11.30
C MET A 277 -11.92 0.37 12.58
N ALA A 278 -12.06 1.70 12.60
CA ALA A 278 -11.78 2.51 13.79
C ALA A 278 -12.70 2.16 14.97
N GLN A 279 -13.99 1.94 14.71
CA GLN A 279 -14.96 1.50 15.72
C GLN A 279 -14.65 0.09 16.24
N GLN A 280 -14.28 -0.83 15.36
CA GLN A 280 -13.90 -2.20 15.77
C GLN A 280 -12.60 -2.21 16.58
N LEU A 281 -11.62 -1.38 16.22
CA LEU A 281 -10.41 -1.17 17.00
C LEU A 281 -10.74 -0.58 18.38
N PHE A 282 -11.66 0.39 18.46
CA PHE A 282 -12.12 0.93 19.74
C PHE A 282 -12.71 -0.15 20.64
N HIS A 283 -13.62 -0.99 20.12
CA HIS A 283 -14.22 -2.08 20.92
C HIS A 283 -13.17 -3.11 21.37
N LEU A 284 -12.20 -3.43 20.52
CA LEU A 284 -11.07 -4.27 20.91
C LEU A 284 -10.29 -3.65 22.08
N LEU A 285 -9.91 -2.37 21.97
CA LEU A 285 -9.14 -1.67 23.00
C LEU A 285 -9.92 -1.55 24.32
N ALA A 286 -11.23 -1.38 24.26
CA ALA A 286 -12.09 -1.33 25.44
C ALA A 286 -12.13 -2.67 26.22
N GLU A 287 -11.82 -3.81 25.57
CA GLU A 287 -11.72 -5.10 26.27
C GLU A 287 -10.37 -5.35 26.93
N PHE A 288 -9.28 -4.69 26.50
CA PHE A 288 -7.97 -4.81 27.16
C PHE A 288 -7.99 -4.32 28.62
N ASP A 289 -9.00 -3.55 28.94
CA ASP A 289 -9.32 -3.08 30.26
C ASP A 289 -9.95 -4.15 31.16
N ARG A 290 -10.53 -5.19 30.57
CA ARG A 290 -11.25 -6.30 31.23
C ARG A 290 -10.48 -7.61 31.16
N LEU A 291 -9.64 -7.77 30.13
CA LEU A 291 -8.92 -9.00 29.82
C LEU A 291 -7.42 -8.82 30.01
N ASP A 292 -6.86 -9.69 30.83
CA ASP A 292 -5.42 -9.83 30.97
C ASP A 292 -4.86 -10.65 29.79
N VAL A 293 -3.89 -10.08 29.08
CA VAL A 293 -3.27 -10.66 27.87
C VAL A 293 -1.79 -10.96 28.14
N PRO A 294 -1.46 -12.10 28.75
CA PRO A 294 -0.08 -12.47 29.02
C PRO A 294 0.67 -12.81 27.73
N LEU A 295 1.97 -12.51 27.73
CA LEU A 295 2.92 -12.85 26.67
C LEU A 295 3.71 -14.10 27.07
N THR A 296 4.07 -14.90 26.08
CA THR A 296 5.01 -16.02 26.20
C THR A 296 6.45 -15.52 26.32
N ALA A 297 7.38 -16.42 26.65
CA ALA A 297 8.82 -16.10 26.68
C ALA A 297 9.37 -15.62 25.32
N LYS A 298 8.69 -15.94 24.20
CA LYS A 298 9.01 -15.45 22.86
C LYS A 298 8.28 -14.15 22.50
N GLY A 299 7.58 -13.54 23.46
CA GLY A 299 6.83 -12.31 23.26
C GLY A 299 5.53 -12.45 22.45
N ALA A 300 5.04 -13.68 22.22
CA ALA A 300 3.74 -13.90 21.58
C ALA A 300 2.60 -13.90 22.61
N PRO A 301 1.42 -13.30 22.35
CA PRO A 301 0.29 -13.41 23.26
C PRO A 301 -0.18 -14.84 23.46
N HIS A 302 -0.68 -15.13 24.65
CA HIS A 302 -1.16 -16.47 24.99
C HIS A 302 -2.41 -16.83 24.17
N LYS A 303 -2.43 -18.03 23.58
CA LYS A 303 -3.51 -18.53 22.70
C LYS A 303 -4.92 -18.41 23.30
N LYS A 304 -5.06 -18.66 24.61
CA LYS A 304 -6.35 -18.57 25.33
C LYS A 304 -6.87 -17.12 25.42
N ALA A 305 -5.97 -16.14 25.56
CA ALA A 305 -6.35 -14.74 25.59
C ALA A 305 -6.77 -14.27 24.18
N LEU A 306 -6.01 -14.68 23.15
CA LEU A 306 -6.36 -14.40 21.75
C LEU A 306 -7.70 -15.00 21.33
N ALA A 307 -8.01 -16.24 21.73
CA ALA A 307 -9.29 -16.87 21.45
C ALA A 307 -10.47 -16.07 22.04
N ARG A 308 -10.35 -15.59 23.28
CA ARG A 308 -11.38 -14.76 23.93
C ARG A 308 -11.61 -13.42 23.23
N LEU A 309 -10.53 -12.79 22.76
CA LEU A 309 -10.64 -11.55 21.98
C LEU A 309 -11.30 -11.82 20.61
N ALA A 310 -10.93 -12.92 19.96
CA ALA A 310 -11.44 -13.28 18.63
C ALA A 310 -12.95 -13.61 18.64
N GLU A 311 -13.47 -14.15 19.74
CA GLU A 311 -14.91 -14.43 19.92
C GLU A 311 -15.77 -13.16 19.89
N ARG A 312 -15.21 -12.00 20.26
CA ARG A 312 -15.97 -10.75 20.45
C ARG A 312 -15.60 -9.66 19.46
N HIS A 313 -14.36 -9.68 18.97
CA HIS A 313 -13.80 -8.62 18.14
C HIS A 313 -12.99 -9.23 16.99
N ALA A 314 -13.59 -9.26 15.80
CA ALA A 314 -12.89 -9.65 14.59
C ALA A 314 -13.44 -8.87 13.39
N LEU A 315 -12.53 -8.44 12.51
CA LEU A 315 -12.88 -8.00 11.17
C LEU A 315 -13.39 -9.21 10.34
N PRO A 316 -14.27 -8.99 9.35
CA PRO A 316 -14.81 -10.08 8.55
C PRO A 316 -13.70 -10.80 7.77
N ALA A 317 -13.63 -12.12 7.90
CA ALA A 317 -12.53 -12.92 7.35
C ALA A 317 -12.59 -13.06 5.82
N GLU A 318 -13.80 -13.22 5.27
CA GLU A 318 -14.01 -13.46 3.83
C GLU A 318 -13.57 -12.28 2.95
N PRO A 319 -13.95 -11.01 3.24
CA PRO A 319 -13.44 -9.85 2.50
C PRO A 319 -11.93 -9.69 2.57
N LEU A 320 -11.29 -10.14 3.66
CA LEU A 320 -9.84 -10.02 3.85
C LEU A 320 -9.05 -11.16 3.18
N ALA A 321 -9.69 -12.28 2.85
CA ALA A 321 -9.02 -13.45 2.28
C ALA A 321 -8.34 -13.13 0.94
N GLY A 322 -8.93 -12.24 0.13
CA GLY A 322 -8.40 -11.79 -1.16
C GLY A 322 -7.18 -10.88 -1.09
N CYS A 323 -6.83 -10.35 0.09
CA CYS A 323 -5.75 -9.37 0.26
C CYS A 323 -4.34 -10.01 0.28
N GLY A 324 -4.22 -11.34 0.42
CA GLY A 324 -2.92 -12.02 0.44
C GLY A 324 -2.09 -11.78 1.71
N LEU A 325 -2.72 -11.32 2.81
CA LEU A 325 -2.08 -11.08 4.10
C LEU A 325 -1.76 -12.39 4.83
N SER A 326 -0.67 -12.40 5.59
CA SER A 326 -0.30 -13.50 6.49
C SER A 326 0.09 -12.95 7.87
N HIS A 327 0.06 -13.80 8.89
CA HIS A 327 0.42 -13.40 10.24
C HIS A 327 1.02 -14.55 11.04
N ALA A 328 1.81 -14.21 12.06
CA ALA A 328 2.60 -15.17 12.83
C ALA A 328 1.79 -16.13 13.73
N PHE A 329 0.48 -15.87 13.91
CA PHE A 329 -0.39 -16.54 14.89
C PHE A 329 -1.63 -17.18 14.26
N SER A 330 -1.52 -17.65 13.01
CA SER A 330 -2.66 -18.21 12.25
C SER A 330 -3.29 -19.44 12.90
N ASP A 331 -2.60 -20.10 13.83
CA ASP A 331 -3.12 -21.22 14.60
C ASP A 331 -3.89 -20.77 15.87
N ALA A 332 -3.77 -19.51 16.28
CA ALA A 332 -4.28 -18.98 17.54
C ALA A 332 -5.39 -17.93 17.37
N CYS A 333 -5.38 -17.14 16.29
CA CYS A 333 -6.46 -16.21 15.95
C CYS A 333 -6.67 -16.10 14.44
N GLY A 334 -7.83 -15.57 14.03
CA GLY A 334 -8.09 -15.24 12.64
C GLY A 334 -7.36 -13.98 12.17
N LEU A 335 -7.29 -13.79 10.85
CA LEU A 335 -6.64 -12.64 10.21
C LEU A 335 -7.23 -11.30 10.68
N GLY A 336 -8.56 -11.22 10.87
CA GLY A 336 -9.22 -9.98 11.27
C GLY A 336 -8.76 -9.44 12.62
N LEU A 337 -8.62 -10.31 13.64
CA LEU A 337 -8.07 -9.90 14.94
C LEU A 337 -6.59 -9.55 14.82
N ALA A 338 -5.81 -10.31 14.03
CA ALA A 338 -4.40 -10.04 13.82
C ALA A 338 -4.18 -8.63 13.21
N VAL A 339 -4.99 -8.22 12.24
CA VAL A 339 -4.94 -6.89 11.62
C VAL A 339 -5.25 -5.78 12.63
N LEU A 340 -6.24 -5.96 13.51
CA LEU A 340 -6.55 -4.97 14.56
C LEU A 340 -5.42 -4.85 15.59
N LEU A 341 -4.86 -5.97 16.05
CA LEU A 341 -3.76 -5.98 17.01
C LEU A 341 -2.49 -5.38 16.40
N ASP A 342 -2.20 -5.67 15.13
CA ASP A 342 -1.09 -5.07 14.39
C ASP A 342 -1.25 -3.55 14.28
N ALA A 343 -2.43 -3.08 13.89
CA ALA A 343 -2.73 -1.65 13.83
C ALA A 343 -2.59 -0.98 15.21
N ALA A 344 -3.10 -1.60 16.28
CA ALA A 344 -3.01 -1.08 17.64
C ALA A 344 -1.54 -0.93 18.10
N MET A 345 -0.69 -1.90 17.79
CA MET A 345 0.75 -1.83 18.12
C MET A 345 1.50 -0.80 17.28
N ARG A 346 1.27 -0.76 15.95
CA ARG A 346 1.93 0.21 15.04
C ARG A 346 1.56 1.65 15.35
N LEU A 347 0.33 1.90 15.81
CA LEU A 347 -0.10 3.20 16.32
C LEU A 347 0.49 3.54 17.70
N GLY A 348 1.05 2.55 18.41
CA GLY A 348 1.55 2.70 19.77
C GLY A 348 0.46 2.70 20.85
N LEU A 349 -0.74 2.21 20.54
CA LEU A 349 -1.87 2.11 21.48
C LEU A 349 -1.69 0.95 22.47
N LEU A 350 -1.02 -0.12 22.01
CA LEU A 350 -0.61 -1.25 22.83
C LEU A 350 0.90 -1.29 22.99
N GLY A 351 1.36 -1.64 24.19
CA GLY A 351 2.76 -1.85 24.53
C GLY A 351 2.97 -3.13 25.32
N ARG A 352 4.24 -3.50 25.55
CA ARG A 352 4.63 -4.67 26.35
C ARG A 352 5.14 -4.21 27.71
N ALA A 353 4.55 -4.69 28.79
CA ALA A 353 4.99 -4.38 30.16
C ALA A 353 4.84 -5.62 31.04
N ALA A 354 5.88 -5.95 31.83
CA ALA A 354 5.90 -7.08 32.76
C ALA A 354 5.42 -8.42 32.14
N GLY A 355 5.82 -8.71 30.90
CA GLY A 355 5.40 -9.92 30.18
C GLY A 355 3.93 -9.94 29.78
N ARG A 356 3.27 -8.78 29.65
CA ARG A 356 1.87 -8.64 29.26
C ARG A 356 1.72 -7.59 28.15
N LEU A 357 0.62 -7.69 27.39
CA LEU A 357 0.21 -6.65 26.46
C LEU A 357 -0.72 -5.67 27.19
N VAL A 358 -0.37 -4.39 27.19
CA VAL A 358 -1.05 -3.34 27.97
C VAL A 358 -1.41 -2.14 27.11
N LEU A 359 -2.49 -1.44 27.45
CA LEU A 359 -2.84 -0.15 26.85
C LEU A 359 -1.83 0.92 27.25
N ARG A 360 -1.57 1.86 26.34
CA ARG A 360 -0.79 3.08 26.61
C ARG A 360 -1.73 4.29 26.73
N PRO A 361 -2.04 4.76 27.95
CA PRO A 361 -3.09 5.77 28.17
C PRO A 361 -2.89 7.08 27.41
N ALA A 362 -1.65 7.61 27.36
CA ALA A 362 -1.37 8.85 26.64
C ALA A 362 -1.58 8.73 25.12
N ALA A 363 -1.09 7.64 24.52
CA ALA A 363 -1.29 7.36 23.09
C ALA A 363 -2.78 7.13 22.78
N LEU A 364 -3.49 6.44 23.67
CA LEU A 364 -4.93 6.23 23.54
C LEU A 364 -5.73 7.53 23.60
N GLY A 365 -5.42 8.42 24.55
CA GLY A 365 -6.04 9.75 24.64
C GLY A 365 -5.83 10.56 23.36
N ALA A 366 -4.58 10.62 22.88
CA ALA A 366 -4.21 11.30 21.64
C ALA A 366 -4.84 10.68 20.38
N TRP A 367 -5.20 9.40 20.41
CA TRP A 367 -5.94 8.74 19.34
C TRP A 367 -7.42 9.10 19.36
N LEU A 368 -8.06 8.94 20.53
CA LEU A 368 -9.49 9.17 20.71
C LEU A 368 -9.90 10.63 20.51
N SER A 369 -8.98 11.58 20.71
CA SER A 369 -9.21 13.01 20.47
C SER A 369 -9.16 13.42 19.00
N ARG A 370 -8.68 12.55 18.10
CA ARG A 370 -8.62 12.86 16.66
C ARG A 370 -9.99 12.79 16.00
N PRO A 371 -10.24 13.58 14.94
CA PRO A 371 -11.43 13.42 14.10
C PRO A 371 -11.54 11.99 13.56
N TYR A 372 -12.76 11.45 13.51
CA TYR A 372 -13.01 10.08 13.05
C TYR A 372 -12.46 9.80 11.63
N ALA A 373 -12.58 10.77 10.72
CA ALA A 373 -12.03 10.67 9.38
C ALA A 373 -10.49 10.54 9.38
N GLU A 374 -9.80 11.22 10.31
CA GLU A 374 -8.35 11.14 10.45
C GLU A 374 -7.91 9.78 11.01
N GLN A 375 -8.68 9.24 11.97
CA GLN A 375 -8.47 7.88 12.48
C GLN A 375 -8.57 6.85 11.33
N MET A 376 -9.63 6.94 10.53
CA MET A 376 -9.82 6.06 9.38
C MET A 376 -8.70 6.21 8.34
N GLY A 377 -8.27 7.44 8.03
CA GLY A 377 -7.16 7.68 7.10
C GLY A 377 -5.83 7.10 7.58
N ARG A 378 -5.51 7.21 8.88
CA ARG A 378 -4.32 6.56 9.46
C ARG A 378 -4.40 5.05 9.38
N LEU A 379 -5.55 4.46 9.70
CA LEU A 379 -5.75 3.01 9.59
C LEU A 379 -5.63 2.53 8.15
N TYR A 380 -6.10 3.32 7.18
CA TYR A 380 -5.91 3.05 5.76
C TYR A 380 -4.42 2.98 5.40
N GLY A 381 -3.62 3.97 5.81
CA GLY A 381 -2.18 3.99 5.55
C GLY A 381 -1.45 2.78 6.14
N LEU A 382 -1.82 2.34 7.35
CA LEU A 382 -1.27 1.11 7.95
C LEU A 382 -1.68 -0.14 7.18
N TRP A 383 -2.96 -0.26 6.84
CA TRP A 383 -3.46 -1.39 6.06
C TRP A 383 -2.78 -1.45 4.69
N ARG A 384 -2.64 -0.31 4.00
CA ARG A 384 -1.98 -0.22 2.68
C ARG A 384 -0.50 -0.62 2.74
N ALA A 385 0.18 -0.33 3.85
CA ALA A 385 1.60 -0.63 4.04
C ALA A 385 1.90 -2.11 4.32
N VAL A 386 0.93 -2.89 4.81
CA VAL A 386 1.12 -4.33 5.08
C VAL A 386 0.70 -5.23 3.91
N GLN A 387 0.11 -4.66 2.85
CA GLN A 387 -0.30 -5.43 1.67
C GLN A 387 0.89 -6.02 0.92
N ALA A 388 0.73 -7.24 0.41
CA ALA A 388 1.71 -7.84 -0.49
C ALA A 388 1.64 -7.18 -1.89
N PRO A 389 2.74 -7.24 -2.68
CA PRO A 389 2.72 -6.78 -4.07
C PRO A 389 1.56 -7.42 -4.84
N GLN A 390 0.68 -6.57 -5.35
CA GLN A 390 -0.46 -6.99 -6.17
C GLN A 390 -0.01 -7.22 -7.61
N PRO A 391 -0.75 -8.00 -8.41
CA PRO A 391 -0.52 -8.04 -9.86
C PRO A 391 -0.48 -6.63 -10.45
N VAL A 392 0.34 -6.41 -11.48
CA VAL A 392 0.60 -5.07 -12.06
C VAL A 392 -0.67 -4.29 -12.40
N TRP A 393 -1.66 -4.94 -13.02
CA TRP A 393 -2.96 -4.31 -13.31
C TRP A 393 -3.70 -3.84 -12.05
N GLN A 394 -3.61 -4.59 -10.95
CA GLN A 394 -4.23 -4.23 -9.69
C GLN A 394 -3.45 -3.08 -9.02
N GLN A 395 -2.12 -3.03 -9.12
CA GLN A 395 -1.34 -1.87 -8.66
C GLN A 395 -1.79 -0.58 -9.35
N HIS A 396 -1.98 -0.64 -10.67
CA HIS A 396 -2.52 0.48 -11.43
C HIS A 396 -3.91 0.89 -10.97
N ALA A 397 -4.82 -0.07 -10.74
CA ALA A 397 -6.17 0.22 -10.25
C ALA A 397 -6.14 0.93 -8.90
N ILE A 398 -5.28 0.48 -7.97
CA ILE A 398 -5.12 1.07 -6.64
C ILE A 398 -4.65 2.52 -6.75
N ALA A 399 -3.60 2.78 -7.53
CA ALA A 399 -3.08 4.13 -7.70
C ALA A 399 -4.09 5.08 -8.36
N LEU A 400 -4.92 4.59 -9.29
CA LEU A 400 -6.02 5.37 -9.88
C LEU A 400 -7.13 5.67 -8.87
N LEU A 401 -7.52 4.68 -8.07
CA LEU A 401 -8.54 4.83 -7.03
C LEU A 401 -8.12 5.84 -5.94
N GLU A 402 -6.87 5.75 -5.48
CA GLU A 402 -6.28 6.67 -4.49
C GLU A 402 -6.22 8.11 -5.05
N ARG A 403 -5.80 8.28 -6.32
CA ARG A 403 -5.72 9.59 -6.99
C ARG A 403 -7.09 10.19 -7.33
N ALA A 404 -8.08 9.36 -7.66
CA ALA A 404 -9.44 9.83 -7.96
C ALA A 404 -10.01 10.61 -6.77
N GLY A 405 -9.78 10.11 -5.55
CA GLY A 405 -10.11 10.78 -4.30
C GLY A 405 -11.57 11.27 -4.20
N GLY A 406 -11.88 11.97 -3.10
CA GLY A 406 -13.12 12.76 -3.00
C GLY A 406 -14.40 12.01 -2.60
N ALA A 407 -15.41 12.81 -2.27
CA ALA A 407 -16.69 12.34 -1.70
C ALA A 407 -17.77 12.03 -2.76
N GLY A 408 -17.44 12.06 -4.05
CA GLY A 408 -18.41 11.78 -5.12
C GLY A 408 -18.50 10.29 -5.45
N TRP A 409 -19.66 9.86 -5.94
CA TRP A 409 -19.82 8.53 -6.56
C TRP A 409 -19.07 8.47 -7.89
N GLN A 410 -18.30 7.41 -8.11
CA GLN A 410 -17.51 7.16 -9.31
C GLN A 410 -17.84 5.78 -9.90
N PRO A 411 -17.97 5.66 -11.24
CA PRO A 411 -18.23 4.39 -11.90
C PRO A 411 -16.95 3.54 -11.95
N ALA A 412 -17.05 2.26 -11.61
CA ALA A 412 -15.93 1.32 -11.70
C ALA A 412 -15.61 0.91 -13.15
N ALA A 413 -16.55 1.08 -14.09
CA ALA A 413 -16.37 0.71 -15.50
C ALA A 413 -15.19 1.45 -16.16
N ALA A 414 -14.94 2.72 -15.78
CA ALA A 414 -13.81 3.49 -16.28
C ALA A 414 -12.46 2.83 -15.96
N LEU A 415 -12.36 2.12 -14.83
CA LEU A 415 -11.15 1.37 -14.46
C LEU A 415 -10.91 0.21 -15.44
N GLY A 416 -11.95 -0.52 -15.84
CA GLY A 416 -11.86 -1.65 -16.76
C GLY A 416 -11.22 -1.26 -18.09
N GLY A 417 -11.81 -0.25 -18.76
CA GLY A 417 -11.30 0.25 -20.03
C GLY A 417 -9.87 0.82 -19.93
N TRP A 418 -9.57 1.56 -18.86
CA TRP A 418 -8.22 2.07 -18.64
C TRP A 418 -7.20 0.93 -18.46
N LEU A 419 -7.53 -0.06 -17.61
CA LEU A 419 -6.64 -1.19 -17.32
C LEU A 419 -6.39 -2.05 -18.57
N ALA A 420 -7.43 -2.32 -19.36
CA ALA A 420 -7.31 -3.06 -20.62
C ALA A 420 -6.39 -2.36 -21.63
N ALA A 421 -6.45 -1.03 -21.71
CA ALA A 421 -5.63 -0.25 -22.63
C ALA A 421 -4.15 -0.13 -22.20
N TYR A 422 -3.89 0.05 -20.89
CA TYR A 422 -2.58 0.48 -20.43
C TYR A 422 -1.82 -0.53 -19.58
N ALA A 423 -2.51 -1.43 -18.85
CA ALA A 423 -1.89 -2.24 -17.79
C ALA A 423 -2.05 -3.75 -17.97
N ALA A 424 -3.05 -4.21 -18.72
CA ALA A 424 -3.34 -5.62 -18.92
C ALA A 424 -2.68 -6.18 -20.20
N GLU A 425 -2.78 -7.50 -20.36
CA GLU A 425 -2.39 -8.18 -21.60
C GLU A 425 -3.33 -7.79 -22.76
N PRO A 426 -2.84 -7.74 -24.02
CA PRO A 426 -3.68 -7.44 -25.16
C PRO A 426 -4.89 -8.38 -25.25
N GLY A 427 -6.09 -7.81 -25.32
CA GLY A 427 -7.35 -8.58 -25.38
C GLY A 427 -7.93 -9.00 -24.03
N ALA A 428 -7.43 -8.45 -22.91
CA ALA A 428 -8.04 -8.65 -21.59
C ALA A 428 -9.49 -8.16 -21.56
N ASP A 429 -10.35 -8.90 -20.84
CA ASP A 429 -11.76 -8.56 -20.64
C ASP A 429 -11.90 -7.49 -19.56
N GLU A 430 -12.49 -6.35 -19.93
CA GLU A 430 -12.73 -5.21 -19.05
C GLU A 430 -13.63 -5.57 -17.85
N ALA A 431 -14.65 -6.41 -18.05
CA ALA A 431 -15.57 -6.81 -17.00
C ALA A 431 -14.89 -7.69 -15.96
N GLU A 432 -14.02 -8.59 -16.41
CA GLU A 432 -13.22 -9.46 -15.54
C GLU A 432 -12.19 -8.66 -14.73
N LEU A 433 -11.57 -7.63 -15.34
CA LEU A 433 -10.69 -6.70 -14.63
C LEU A 433 -11.44 -5.95 -13.52
N VAL A 434 -12.62 -5.39 -13.82
CA VAL A 434 -13.45 -4.69 -12.82
C VAL A 434 -13.89 -5.65 -11.70
N ARG A 435 -14.28 -6.88 -12.04
CA ARG A 435 -14.62 -7.92 -11.06
C ARG A 435 -13.42 -8.24 -10.16
N GLY A 436 -12.22 -8.37 -10.73
CA GLY A 436 -10.98 -8.56 -10.00
C GLY A 436 -10.67 -7.42 -9.03
N VAL A 437 -10.80 -6.16 -9.48
CA VAL A 437 -10.63 -4.97 -8.62
C VAL A 437 -11.65 -4.96 -7.49
N ARG A 438 -12.92 -5.31 -7.78
CA ARG A 438 -13.99 -5.37 -6.79
C ARG A 438 -13.65 -6.34 -5.67
N GLU A 439 -13.41 -7.61 -6.03
CA GLU A 439 -13.23 -8.69 -5.06
C GLU A 439 -11.95 -8.53 -4.23
N ARG A 440 -10.85 -8.09 -4.85
CA ARG A 440 -9.53 -8.03 -4.20
C ARG A 440 -9.27 -6.74 -3.46
N TRP A 441 -10.03 -5.68 -3.76
CA TRP A 441 -9.76 -4.35 -3.22
C TRP A 441 -11.00 -3.62 -2.73
N LEU A 442 -11.98 -3.35 -3.60
CA LEU A 442 -13.12 -2.52 -3.21
C LEU A 442 -13.98 -3.17 -2.12
N THR A 443 -14.22 -4.48 -2.17
CA THR A 443 -14.95 -5.22 -1.14
C THR A 443 -14.25 -5.19 0.23
N PRO A 444 -12.94 -5.46 0.34
CA PRO A 444 -12.21 -5.23 1.60
C PRO A 444 -12.31 -3.78 2.10
N LEU A 445 -12.15 -2.78 1.22
CA LEU A 445 -12.25 -1.38 1.63
C LEU A 445 -13.65 -0.99 2.10
N HIS A 446 -14.68 -1.56 1.48
CA HIS A 446 -16.07 -1.41 1.89
C HIS A 446 -16.33 -2.04 3.26
N ALA A 447 -15.87 -3.28 3.47
CA ALA A 447 -16.00 -4.00 4.73
C ALA A 447 -15.29 -3.29 5.91
N LEU A 448 -14.19 -2.60 5.62
CA LEU A 448 -13.41 -1.86 6.61
C LEU A 448 -13.88 -0.41 6.77
N GLY A 449 -14.87 0.03 5.98
CA GLY A 449 -15.52 1.34 6.10
C GLY A 449 -14.74 2.52 5.51
N TRP A 450 -13.77 2.28 4.60
CA TRP A 450 -13.07 3.38 3.91
C TRP A 450 -13.81 3.89 2.67
N LEU A 451 -14.67 3.05 2.08
CA LEU A 451 -15.51 3.42 0.94
C LEU A 451 -16.89 2.75 1.01
N GLU A 452 -17.80 3.23 0.17
CA GLU A 452 -19.11 2.64 -0.07
C GLU A 452 -19.19 2.12 -1.49
N LEU A 453 -19.98 1.06 -1.67
CA LEU A 453 -20.27 0.50 -2.97
C LEU A 453 -21.76 0.61 -3.25
N ALA A 454 -22.10 0.84 -4.50
CA ALA A 454 -23.47 0.85 -4.99
C ALA A 454 -23.55 0.18 -6.35
N GLN A 455 -24.76 -0.14 -6.76
CA GLN A 455 -25.08 -0.54 -8.13
C GLN A 455 -26.16 0.36 -8.70
N ASP A 456 -26.08 0.66 -9.99
CA ASP A 456 -27.18 1.32 -10.68
C ASP A 456 -28.23 0.31 -11.18
N SER A 457 -29.31 0.82 -11.78
CA SER A 457 -30.38 -0.01 -12.35
C SER A 457 -29.94 -0.96 -13.46
N ALA A 458 -28.78 -0.72 -14.09
CA ALA A 458 -28.19 -1.60 -15.09
C ALA A 458 -27.22 -2.65 -14.47
N GLY A 459 -26.99 -2.59 -13.16
CA GLY A 459 -26.08 -3.46 -12.43
C GLY A 459 -24.61 -3.01 -12.51
N ALA A 460 -24.32 -1.81 -13.01
CA ALA A 460 -22.95 -1.31 -13.06
C ALA A 460 -22.49 -0.92 -11.65
N LEU A 461 -21.21 -1.18 -11.34
CA LEU A 461 -20.64 -0.96 -10.02
C LEU A 461 -20.18 0.49 -9.85
N TRP A 462 -20.55 1.10 -8.73
CA TRP A 462 -20.15 2.44 -8.31
C TRP A 462 -19.44 2.40 -6.95
N TYR A 463 -18.53 3.34 -6.72
CA TYR A 463 -17.80 3.48 -5.45
C TYR A 463 -17.70 4.94 -4.99
N ARG A 464 -17.60 5.17 -3.68
CA ARG A 464 -17.37 6.50 -3.08
C ARG A 464 -16.47 6.39 -1.86
N TRP A 465 -15.43 7.22 -1.75
CA TRP A 465 -14.58 7.27 -0.55
C TRP A 465 -15.30 7.95 0.63
N LYS A 466 -15.14 7.40 1.83
CA LYS A 466 -15.64 7.97 3.10
C LYS A 466 -14.58 8.77 3.86
N ILE A 467 -13.31 8.63 3.51
CA ILE A 467 -12.21 9.38 4.12
C ILE A 467 -12.04 10.72 3.39
N GLY A 468 -12.18 11.82 4.14
CA GLY A 468 -12.26 13.18 3.57
C GLY A 468 -10.93 13.82 3.15
N GLN A 469 -9.81 13.12 3.30
CA GLN A 469 -8.51 13.49 2.73
C GLN A 469 -8.15 12.49 1.63
N GLU A 470 -7.34 12.92 0.65
CA GLU A 470 -6.74 12.00 -0.33
C GLU A 470 -6.17 10.78 0.41
N PRO A 471 -6.63 9.56 0.08
CA PRO A 471 -6.17 8.34 0.73
C PRO A 471 -4.64 8.27 0.63
N SER A 472 -3.95 8.50 1.74
CA SER A 472 -2.48 8.48 1.73
C SER A 472 -1.97 7.09 2.06
N SER A 473 -1.12 6.56 1.19
CA SER A 473 -0.35 5.34 1.47
C SER A 473 0.83 5.58 2.42
N ALA A 474 1.06 6.81 2.91
CA ALA A 474 2.10 7.12 3.89
C ALA A 474 1.89 6.29 5.17
N VAL A 475 2.97 5.64 5.64
CA VAL A 475 2.93 4.91 6.92
C VAL A 475 2.77 5.94 8.03
N PRO A 476 1.69 5.89 8.83
CA PRO A 476 1.55 6.80 9.95
C PRO A 476 2.66 6.57 10.96
N LYS A 477 3.29 7.66 11.40
CA LYS A 477 4.22 7.61 12.53
C LYS A 477 3.47 7.18 13.80
N PRO A 478 4.10 6.38 14.69
CA PRO A 478 3.54 6.08 16.00
C PRO A 478 3.15 7.35 16.75
N LEU A 479 2.08 7.28 17.53
CA LEU A 479 1.66 8.40 18.36
C LEU A 479 2.73 8.65 19.43
N GLN A 480 3.42 9.79 19.34
CA GLN A 480 4.34 10.23 20.38
C GLN A 480 3.53 10.85 21.52
N PRO A 481 3.82 10.51 22.79
CA PRO A 481 3.25 11.24 23.93
C PRO A 481 3.71 12.70 23.84
N ALA A 482 2.83 13.66 24.14
CA ALA A 482 3.26 15.05 24.21
C ALA A 482 4.29 15.20 25.34
N LEU A 483 5.30 16.05 25.16
CA LEU A 483 6.32 16.31 26.19
C LEU A 483 5.72 16.79 27.54
N SER A 484 4.49 17.31 27.52
CA SER A 484 3.70 17.70 28.70
C SER A 484 3.08 16.53 29.48
N ASP A 485 3.01 15.34 28.91
CA ASP A 485 2.25 14.20 29.45
C ASP A 485 3.13 13.25 30.28
N LEU A 486 4.45 13.46 30.31
CA LEU A 486 5.41 12.61 31.03
C LEU A 486 5.30 12.74 32.56
N ASP A 487 4.74 13.84 33.06
CA ASP A 487 4.56 14.12 34.49
C ASP A 487 3.12 13.90 34.98
N SER A 488 2.19 13.54 34.09
CA SER A 488 0.79 13.30 34.47
C SER A 488 0.61 11.82 34.83
N PRO A 489 0.18 11.48 36.06
CA PRO A 489 0.00 10.07 36.44
C PRO A 489 -0.96 9.38 35.46
N LEU A 490 -0.72 8.09 35.21
CA LEU A 490 -1.51 7.16 34.36
C LEU A 490 -3.04 7.20 34.58
N SER A 491 -3.49 7.89 35.62
CA SER A 491 -4.88 8.19 35.98
C SER A 491 -5.61 9.13 35.00
N SER A 492 -4.90 9.95 34.21
CA SER A 492 -5.54 11.03 33.43
C SER A 492 -6.43 10.57 32.26
N ALA A 493 -6.23 9.36 31.73
CA ALA A 493 -7.08 8.81 30.67
C ALA A 493 -8.44 8.28 31.18
N PHE A 494 -8.56 8.06 32.49
CA PHE A 494 -9.79 7.64 33.19
C PHE A 494 -10.36 8.74 34.08
N ASP A 495 -9.68 9.88 34.14
CA ASP A 495 -10.12 11.00 34.95
C ASP A 495 -11.30 11.66 34.23
N PHE A 496 -12.52 11.33 34.69
CA PHE A 496 -13.76 11.95 34.20
C PHE A 496 -13.72 13.48 34.27
N ALA A 497 -12.82 14.05 35.09
CA ALA A 497 -12.58 15.48 35.22
C ALA A 497 -11.60 16.07 34.19
N ALA A 498 -10.64 15.31 33.64
CA ALA A 498 -9.54 15.87 32.82
C ALA A 498 -9.94 16.27 31.39
N THR A 499 -11.13 15.87 30.93
CA THR A 499 -11.75 16.39 29.68
C THR A 499 -12.76 17.50 29.94
N ALA A 500 -12.53 18.27 31.01
CA ALA A 500 -13.16 19.56 31.27
C ALA A 500 -12.49 20.71 30.48
N ALA A 501 -11.83 20.43 29.35
CA ALA A 501 -11.47 21.44 28.37
C ALA A 501 -12.74 21.87 27.61
N ASP A 502 -13.17 23.08 27.93
CA ASP A 502 -14.20 23.96 27.34
C ASP A 502 -15.61 23.42 27.07
N ALA A 503 -16.56 23.90 27.88
CA ALA A 503 -18.00 23.77 27.69
C ALA A 503 -18.55 24.43 26.40
N ALA A 504 -17.68 24.98 25.54
CA ALA A 504 -18.05 25.79 24.38
C ALA A 504 -18.16 25.01 23.05
N ASP A 505 -17.67 23.76 22.96
CA ASP A 505 -17.44 23.08 21.67
C ASP A 505 -18.31 21.83 21.40
N ILE A 506 -19.37 21.55 22.18
CA ILE A 506 -20.25 20.42 21.86
C ILE A 506 -21.15 20.82 20.68
N PRO A 507 -21.11 20.09 19.54
CA PRO A 507 -21.96 20.40 18.41
C PRO A 507 -23.43 20.46 18.85
N ALA A 508 -24.14 21.48 18.38
CA ALA A 508 -25.59 21.58 18.56
C ALA A 508 -26.35 20.48 17.79
N ASP A 509 -25.67 19.81 16.86
CA ASP A 509 -26.20 18.72 16.05
C ASP A 509 -26.67 17.54 16.92
N ALA A 510 -27.92 17.13 16.72
CA ALA A 510 -28.52 15.98 17.38
C ALA A 510 -27.77 14.67 17.08
N ALA A 511 -27.12 14.55 15.92
CA ALA A 511 -26.29 13.39 15.58
C ALA A 511 -25.05 13.26 16.47
N CYS A 512 -24.65 14.32 17.17
CA CYS A 512 -23.51 14.35 18.09
C CYS A 512 -23.93 14.22 19.58
N ARG A 513 -25.21 13.98 19.86
CA ARG A 513 -25.78 13.90 21.22
C ARG A 513 -26.19 12.47 21.55
N LEU A 514 -25.99 12.06 22.79
CA LEU A 514 -26.47 10.76 23.29
C LEU A 514 -27.90 10.87 23.82
N TYR A 515 -28.58 9.74 23.91
CA TYR A 515 -29.92 9.63 24.52
C TYR A 515 -29.83 8.72 25.73
N VAL A 516 -30.22 9.23 26.89
CA VAL A 516 -30.33 8.44 28.13
C VAL A 516 -31.78 8.02 28.34
N GLN A 517 -32.04 6.71 28.38
CA GLN A 517 -33.37 6.16 28.59
C GLN A 517 -33.61 5.79 30.06
N PRO A 518 -34.88 5.83 30.55
CA PRO A 518 -35.20 5.52 31.95
C PRO A 518 -34.91 4.07 32.38
N ASP A 519 -34.72 3.17 31.41
CA ASP A 519 -34.40 1.74 31.58
C ASP A 519 -32.89 1.45 31.56
N PHE A 520 -32.07 2.50 31.71
CA PHE A 520 -30.61 2.43 31.77
C PHE A 520 -29.93 2.20 30.41
N GLU A 521 -30.65 2.28 29.30
CA GLU A 521 -30.07 2.25 27.97
C GLU A 521 -29.55 3.63 27.54
N LEU A 522 -28.38 3.63 26.89
CA LEU A 522 -27.71 4.77 26.33
C LEU A 522 -27.59 4.56 24.83
N LEU A 523 -28.30 5.38 24.05
CA LEU A 523 -28.25 5.35 22.59
C LEU A 523 -27.25 6.39 22.10
N LEU A 524 -26.27 5.92 21.33
CA LEU A 524 -25.09 6.67 20.94
C LEU A 524 -25.05 6.79 19.40
N PRO A 525 -25.56 7.88 18.79
CA PRO A 525 -25.55 8.09 17.34
C PRO A 525 -24.15 8.34 16.78
N PRO A 526 -23.93 8.20 15.45
CA PRO A 526 -22.59 8.14 14.87
C PRO A 526 -21.73 9.40 15.10
N GLY A 527 -22.32 10.58 15.28
CA GLY A 527 -21.58 11.81 15.53
C GLY A 527 -20.96 11.91 16.93
N VAL A 528 -21.35 11.08 17.90
CA VAL A 528 -20.73 11.11 19.24
C VAL A 528 -19.26 10.64 19.15
N PRO A 529 -18.28 11.46 19.57
CA PRO A 529 -16.86 11.13 19.48
C PRO A 529 -16.47 9.87 20.26
N LEU A 530 -15.44 9.16 19.79
CA LEU A 530 -14.95 7.95 20.47
C LEU A 530 -14.34 8.24 21.85
N SER A 531 -13.84 9.46 22.10
CA SER A 531 -13.40 9.87 23.43
C SER A 531 -14.52 9.88 24.46
N VAL A 532 -15.74 10.25 24.04
CA VAL A 532 -16.95 10.20 24.86
C VAL A 532 -17.41 8.75 25.01
N GLU A 533 -17.43 8.00 23.92
CA GLU A 533 -17.77 6.57 23.97
C GLU A 533 -16.85 5.79 24.91
N TRP A 534 -15.55 6.14 24.99
CA TRP A 534 -14.60 5.53 25.93
C TRP A 534 -15.04 5.70 27.38
N GLN A 535 -15.50 6.89 27.74
CA GLN A 535 -15.98 7.20 29.09
C GLN A 535 -17.30 6.48 29.40
N ILE A 536 -18.17 6.31 28.40
CA ILE A 536 -19.39 5.51 28.51
C ILE A 536 -19.04 4.03 28.69
N ALA A 537 -18.15 3.47 27.85
CA ALA A 537 -17.73 2.07 27.90
C ALA A 537 -17.04 1.68 29.22
N ALA A 538 -16.46 2.65 29.93
CA ALA A 538 -15.92 2.45 31.27
C ALA A 538 -17.00 2.17 32.32
N MET A 539 -18.19 2.77 32.19
CA MET A 539 -19.29 2.67 33.18
C MET A 539 -20.54 1.92 32.69
N ALA A 540 -20.53 1.43 31.45
CA ALA A 540 -21.66 0.77 30.81
C ALA A 540 -21.20 -0.45 29.98
N GLU A 541 -22.15 -1.33 29.67
CA GLU A 541 -21.91 -2.55 28.90
C GLU A 541 -22.50 -2.41 27.49
N LEU A 542 -21.67 -2.62 26.47
CA LEU A 542 -22.07 -2.61 25.07
C LEU A 542 -23.08 -3.74 24.80
N GLN A 543 -24.24 -3.39 24.27
CA GLN A 543 -25.28 -4.33 23.82
C GLN A 543 -25.23 -4.52 22.30
N HIS A 544 -25.19 -3.41 21.55
CA HIS A 544 -25.18 -3.40 20.09
C HIS A 544 -24.19 -2.36 19.56
N SER A 545 -23.48 -2.71 18.47
CA SER A 545 -22.40 -1.91 17.89
C SER A 545 -22.65 -1.47 16.44
N ASP A 546 -23.91 -1.34 16.05
CA ASP A 546 -24.31 -0.90 14.71
C ASP A 546 -24.14 0.64 14.56
N GLU A 547 -24.77 1.28 13.57
CA GLU A 547 -24.67 2.75 13.41
C GLU A 547 -25.14 3.52 14.66
N LEU A 548 -26.24 3.06 15.26
CA LEU A 548 -26.67 3.49 16.58
C LEU A 548 -26.16 2.48 17.61
N ARG A 549 -25.16 2.88 18.39
CA ARG A 549 -24.59 2.00 19.42
C ARG A 549 -25.47 2.04 20.66
N VAL A 550 -25.70 0.89 21.28
CA VAL A 550 -26.52 0.76 22.48
C VAL A 550 -25.65 0.28 23.62
N TYR A 551 -25.57 1.07 24.68
CA TYR A 551 -24.89 0.72 25.93
C TYR A 551 -25.92 0.61 27.04
N ARG A 552 -25.67 -0.25 28.02
CA ARG A 552 -26.51 -0.39 29.22
C ARG A 552 -25.71 -0.04 30.47
N LEU A 553 -26.20 0.93 31.24
CA LEU A 553 -25.62 1.22 32.56
C LEU A 553 -25.93 0.06 33.51
N THR A 554 -24.89 -0.49 34.12
CA THR A 554 -25.00 -1.54 35.14
C THR A 554 -24.23 -1.13 36.40
N GLN A 555 -24.66 -1.65 37.54
CA GLN A 555 -23.98 -1.36 38.81
C GLN A 555 -22.54 -1.85 38.78
N GLU A 556 -22.31 -3.04 38.21
CA GLU A 556 -21.00 -3.66 38.11
C GLU A 556 -20.05 -2.85 37.23
N ALA A 557 -20.53 -2.35 36.08
CA ALA A 557 -19.71 -1.51 35.20
C ALA A 557 -19.37 -0.17 35.85
N PHE A 558 -20.35 0.46 36.51
CA PHE A 558 -20.12 1.70 37.24
C PHE A 558 -19.12 1.52 38.39
N HIS A 559 -19.21 0.44 39.17
CA HIS A 559 -18.26 0.15 40.25
C HIS A 559 -16.83 -0.05 39.73
N ARG A 560 -16.65 -0.76 38.59
CA ARG A 560 -15.34 -0.86 37.92
C ARG A 560 -14.78 0.50 37.52
N ALA A 561 -15.63 1.43 37.04
CA ALA A 561 -15.20 2.78 36.74
C ALA A 561 -14.73 3.53 38.01
N CYS A 562 -15.42 3.32 39.13
CA CYS A 562 -15.03 3.93 40.42
C CYS A 562 -13.72 3.37 40.99
N GLU A 563 -13.34 2.12 40.70
CA GLU A 563 -12.03 1.54 41.05
C GLU A 563 -10.85 2.31 40.43
N ARG A 564 -11.11 3.10 39.39
CA ARG A 564 -10.10 3.86 38.65
C ARG A 564 -10.20 5.37 38.83
N GLY A 565 -10.90 5.80 39.88
CA GLY A 565 -11.07 7.23 40.20
C GLY A 565 -12.37 7.84 39.68
N GLY A 566 -13.27 7.05 39.10
CA GLY A 566 -14.61 7.51 38.74
C GLY A 566 -15.49 7.88 39.92
N SER A 567 -16.44 8.80 39.71
CA SER A 567 -17.44 9.18 40.71
C SER A 567 -18.82 9.33 40.09
N ALA A 568 -19.86 9.20 40.92
CA ALA A 568 -21.25 9.38 40.51
C ALA A 568 -21.48 10.78 39.92
N GLU A 569 -20.95 11.82 40.57
CA GLU A 569 -21.10 13.21 40.11
C GLU A 569 -20.42 13.45 38.75
N ALA A 570 -19.25 12.84 38.52
CA ALA A 570 -18.59 12.96 37.23
C ALA A 570 -19.32 12.19 36.11
N ALA A 571 -19.89 11.01 36.42
CA ALA A 571 -20.74 10.27 35.49
C ALA A 571 -22.02 11.05 35.14
N LEU A 572 -22.69 11.63 36.14
CA LEU A 572 -23.87 12.46 35.93
C LEU A 572 -23.55 13.72 35.12
N ALA A 573 -22.45 14.40 35.43
CA ALA A 573 -21.99 15.56 34.65
C ALA A 573 -21.71 15.20 33.19
N LEU A 574 -21.09 14.04 32.94
CA LEU A 574 -20.84 13.55 31.59
C LEU A 574 -22.15 13.30 30.82
N LEU A 575 -23.06 12.53 31.42
CA LEU A 575 -24.34 12.20 30.81
C LEU A 575 -25.16 13.47 30.57
N ALA A 576 -25.27 14.37 31.55
CA ALA A 576 -26.01 15.62 31.42
C ALA A 576 -25.43 16.52 30.31
N ARG A 577 -24.10 16.55 30.19
CA ARG A 577 -23.38 17.33 29.18
C ARG A 577 -23.68 16.87 27.75
N TRP A 578 -23.68 15.56 27.52
CA TRP A 578 -23.84 14.97 26.18
C TRP A 578 -25.28 14.56 25.84
N ASN A 579 -26.17 14.49 26.82
CA ASN A 579 -27.58 14.19 26.61
C ASN A 579 -28.19 15.20 25.63
N ARG A 580 -29.27 14.77 24.97
CA ARG A 580 -30.02 15.59 24.02
C ARG A 580 -30.33 16.98 24.61
N ALA A 581 -30.03 18.01 23.83
CA ALA A 581 -30.24 19.40 24.24
C ALA A 581 -31.70 19.64 24.68
N GLY A 582 -31.87 20.26 25.85
CA GLY A 582 -33.18 20.60 26.41
C GLY A 582 -33.90 19.46 27.13
N GLN A 583 -33.29 18.27 27.27
CA GLN A 583 -33.83 17.18 28.09
C GLN A 583 -33.00 16.97 29.35
N ALA A 584 -33.68 16.97 30.51
CA ALA A 584 -33.09 16.52 31.77
C ALA A 584 -32.82 15.01 31.72
N LEU A 585 -31.87 14.55 32.54
CA LEU A 585 -31.63 13.13 32.70
C LEU A 585 -32.84 12.47 33.39
N PRO A 586 -33.18 11.21 33.07
CA PRO A 586 -34.22 10.49 33.78
C PRO A 586 -33.88 10.37 35.28
N GLU A 587 -34.83 10.74 36.15
CA GLU A 587 -34.65 10.68 37.62
C GLU A 587 -34.23 9.30 38.13
N ALA A 588 -34.70 8.23 37.47
CA ALA A 588 -34.33 6.85 37.79
C ALA A 588 -32.82 6.60 37.64
N VAL A 589 -32.21 7.13 36.58
CA VAL A 589 -30.78 7.00 36.30
C VAL A 589 -29.98 7.86 37.28
N GLU A 590 -30.42 9.10 37.54
CA GLU A 590 -29.75 9.98 38.49
C GLU A 590 -29.69 9.37 39.90
N ARG A 591 -30.83 8.88 40.38
CA ARG A 591 -30.94 8.28 41.70
C ARG A 591 -30.08 7.02 41.81
N ALA A 592 -30.13 6.13 40.83
CA ALA A 592 -29.36 4.90 40.84
C ALA A 592 -27.84 5.15 40.85
N LEU A 593 -27.32 6.07 40.03
CA LEU A 593 -25.89 6.39 40.01
C LEU A 593 -25.40 6.96 41.35
N ARG A 594 -26.20 7.83 41.99
CA ARG A 594 -25.88 8.33 43.35
C ARG A 594 -25.91 7.20 44.38
N GLU A 595 -26.96 6.37 44.38
CA GLU A 595 -27.08 5.22 45.28
C GLU A 595 -25.90 4.24 45.11
N TRP A 596 -25.51 3.93 43.87
CA TRP A 596 -24.36 3.06 43.59
C TRP A 596 -23.04 3.69 44.03
N GLY A 597 -22.88 5.00 43.85
CA GLY A 597 -21.71 5.75 44.31
C GLY A 597 -21.59 5.81 45.82
N GLU A 598 -22.70 5.96 46.53
CA GLU A 598 -22.73 5.91 48.00
C GLU A 598 -22.44 4.52 48.57
N GLN A 599 -22.79 3.45 47.85
CA GLN A 599 -22.48 2.08 48.25
C GLN A 599 -21.01 1.74 48.01
N TYR A 600 -20.42 2.31 46.96
CA TYR A 600 -19.03 2.09 46.58
C TYR A 600 -18.05 2.72 47.59
N GLY A 601 -16.95 2.03 47.89
CA GLY A 601 -15.88 2.54 48.78
C GLY A 601 -16.19 2.50 50.29
N LYS A 602 -17.37 2.06 50.72
CA LYS A 602 -17.71 1.88 52.15
C LYS A 602 -16.88 0.78 52.84
N VAL A 603 -16.39 -0.17 52.07
CA VAL A 603 -15.46 -1.23 52.50
C VAL A 603 -14.38 -1.37 51.45
N ARG A 604 -13.12 -1.53 51.87
CA ARG A 604 -11.96 -1.68 50.96
C ARG A 604 -11.04 -2.79 51.45
N PHE A 605 -10.52 -3.58 50.52
CA PHE A 605 -9.39 -4.46 50.81
C PHE A 605 -8.10 -3.65 50.72
N GLN A 606 -7.24 -3.79 51.73
CA GLN A 606 -5.94 -3.11 51.78
C GLN A 606 -4.85 -4.14 52.02
N GLU A 607 -3.87 -4.22 51.10
CA GLU A 607 -2.69 -5.05 51.31
C GLU A 607 -1.75 -4.37 52.30
N VAL A 608 -1.41 -5.09 53.37
CA VAL A 608 -0.55 -4.61 54.45
C VAL A 608 0.49 -5.68 54.77
N THR A 609 1.69 -5.27 55.20
CA THR A 609 2.61 -6.22 55.82
C THR A 609 2.24 -6.34 57.30
N LEU A 610 1.92 -7.55 57.74
CA LEU A 610 1.53 -7.81 59.12
C LEU A 610 2.75 -8.32 59.91
N LEU A 611 3.16 -7.57 60.94
CA LEU A 611 4.11 -8.03 61.95
C LEU A 611 3.35 -8.85 62.99
N VAL A 612 3.63 -10.14 63.06
CA VAL A 612 3.04 -11.07 64.04
C VAL A 612 4.01 -11.29 65.19
N CYS A 613 3.57 -10.98 66.41
CA CYS A 613 4.31 -11.25 67.63
C CYS A 613 3.88 -12.60 68.22
N ASP A 614 4.84 -13.37 68.72
CA ASP A 614 4.61 -14.67 69.37
C ASP A 614 3.77 -14.56 70.66
N SER A 615 3.78 -13.39 71.32
CA SER A 615 2.98 -13.13 72.52
C SER A 615 2.50 -11.67 72.63
N PRO A 616 1.42 -11.38 73.39
CA PRO A 616 0.91 -10.02 73.59
C PRO A 616 1.89 -9.15 74.39
N GLU A 617 2.67 -9.77 75.27
CA GLU A 617 3.70 -9.09 76.04
C GLU A 617 4.83 -8.60 75.11
N MET A 618 5.19 -9.40 74.09
CA MET A 618 6.17 -8.98 73.09
C MET A 618 5.64 -7.85 72.21
N ALA A 619 4.37 -7.91 71.80
CA ALA A 619 3.74 -6.81 71.07
C ALA A 619 3.73 -5.50 71.88
N THR A 620 3.43 -5.61 73.18
CA THR A 620 3.45 -4.48 74.12
C THR A 620 4.86 -3.92 74.29
N ALA A 621 5.88 -4.79 74.42
CA ALA A 621 7.27 -4.39 74.53
C ALA A 621 7.78 -3.69 73.26
N LEU A 622 7.38 -4.16 72.07
CA LEU A 622 7.74 -3.54 70.79
C LEU A 622 7.07 -2.16 70.63
N ALA A 623 5.80 -2.02 71.01
CA ALA A 623 5.09 -0.75 71.01
C ALA A 623 5.64 0.26 72.02
N ALA A 624 6.15 -0.20 73.17
CA ALA A 624 6.78 0.66 74.19
C ALA A 624 8.23 1.06 73.85
N SER A 625 8.86 0.39 72.89
CA SER A 625 10.26 0.67 72.52
C SER A 625 10.35 1.88 71.58
N GLU A 626 11.14 2.89 71.96
CA GLU A 626 11.38 4.08 71.12
C GLU A 626 12.01 3.74 69.76
N ARG A 627 12.68 2.58 69.65
CA ARG A 627 13.38 2.14 68.44
C ARG A 627 12.45 1.51 67.40
N CYS A 628 11.40 0.81 67.81
CA CYS A 628 10.49 0.13 66.88
C CYS A 628 9.20 0.92 66.65
N ARG A 629 8.76 1.72 67.62
CA ARG A 629 7.52 2.51 67.56
C ARG A 629 7.34 3.35 66.29
N PRO A 630 8.38 4.00 65.71
CA PRO A 630 8.22 4.78 64.47
C PRO A 630 7.88 3.95 63.22
N TYR A 631 8.01 2.62 63.30
CA TYR A 631 7.81 1.70 62.18
C TYR A 631 6.55 0.82 62.35
N LEU A 632 5.81 0.99 63.45
CA LEU A 632 4.56 0.30 63.74
C LEU A 632 3.40 1.28 63.52
N ASP A 633 2.57 1.04 62.51
CA ASP A 633 1.44 1.91 62.17
C ASP A 633 0.25 1.64 63.10
N GLU A 634 -0.61 0.69 62.73
CA GLU A 634 -1.85 0.38 63.44
C GLU A 634 -1.77 -1.02 64.08
N ALA A 635 -2.26 -1.16 65.31
CA ALA A 635 -2.34 -2.45 66.00
C ALA A 635 -3.62 -3.20 65.59
N VAL A 636 -3.47 -4.38 64.99
CA VAL A 636 -4.57 -5.24 64.52
C VAL A 636 -4.75 -6.39 65.52
N GLY A 637 -5.11 -6.03 66.75
CA GLY A 637 -5.26 -6.95 67.88
C GLY A 637 -4.05 -6.99 68.81
N GLU A 638 -4.07 -7.91 69.79
CA GLU A 638 -3.09 -7.94 70.90
C GLU A 638 -1.68 -8.37 70.51
N ARG A 639 -1.49 -8.92 69.29
CA ARG A 639 -0.23 -9.51 68.83
C ARG A 639 0.24 -9.02 67.46
N HIS A 640 -0.54 -8.16 66.79
CA HIS A 640 -0.28 -7.85 65.39
C HIS A 640 -0.18 -6.34 65.16
N PHE A 641 0.78 -5.95 64.33
CA PHE A 641 0.91 -4.57 63.85
C PHE A 641 0.94 -4.54 62.34
N ILE A 642 0.28 -3.56 61.74
CA ILE A 642 0.52 -3.16 60.35
C ILE A 642 1.86 -2.43 60.31
N VAL A 643 2.71 -2.83 59.37
CA VAL A 643 4.00 -2.19 59.12
C VAL A 643 4.13 -1.84 57.63
N SER A 644 4.66 -0.66 57.35
CA SER A 644 4.96 -0.25 55.99
C SER A 644 6.07 -1.09 55.36
N ARG A 645 5.88 -1.52 54.11
CA ARG A 645 6.86 -2.32 53.36
C ARG A 645 8.19 -1.58 53.16
N THR A 646 8.15 -0.25 53.04
CA THR A 646 9.35 0.59 52.89
C THR A 646 10.15 0.71 54.20
N ALA A 647 9.49 0.54 55.33
CA ALA A 647 10.10 0.59 56.66
C ALA A 647 10.68 -0.76 57.13
N LEU A 648 10.35 -1.87 56.45
CA LEU A 648 10.77 -3.23 56.82
C LEU A 648 12.29 -3.40 57.02
N PRO A 649 13.18 -2.88 56.14
CA PRO A 649 14.63 -3.06 56.33
C PRO A 649 15.14 -2.37 57.59
N ALA A 650 14.62 -1.18 57.89
CA ALA A 650 14.97 -0.43 59.09
C ALA A 650 14.42 -1.12 60.35
N LEU A 651 13.18 -1.58 60.31
CA LEU A 651 12.56 -2.33 61.41
C LEU A 651 13.30 -3.65 61.68
N HIS A 652 13.67 -4.41 60.64
CA HIS A 652 14.50 -5.62 60.78
C HIS A 652 15.83 -5.35 61.49
N LYS A 653 16.48 -4.22 61.17
CA LYS A 653 17.72 -3.81 61.84
C LYS A 653 17.49 -3.54 63.32
N GLN A 654 16.40 -2.85 63.69
CA GLN A 654 16.07 -2.56 65.09
C GLN A 654 15.69 -3.82 65.87
N LEU A 655 14.89 -4.71 65.27
CA LEU A 655 14.51 -5.99 65.88
C LEU A 655 15.73 -6.86 66.18
N ARG A 656 16.70 -6.94 65.25
CA ARG A 656 17.97 -7.65 65.47
C ARG A 656 18.80 -7.06 66.59
N LEU A 657 18.86 -5.73 66.70
CA LEU A 657 19.55 -5.04 67.79
C LEU A 657 18.89 -5.31 69.16
N MET A 658 17.60 -5.64 69.17
CA MET A 658 16.85 -6.06 70.37
C MET A 658 16.91 -7.57 70.64
N GLY A 659 17.68 -8.34 69.85
CA GLY A 659 17.84 -9.78 70.01
C GLY A 659 16.77 -10.62 69.30
N TRP A 660 15.88 -10.01 68.52
CA TRP A 660 14.79 -10.68 67.81
C TRP A 660 15.15 -10.86 66.32
N THR A 661 15.00 -12.07 65.80
CA THR A 661 15.22 -12.37 64.38
C THR A 661 13.90 -12.77 63.72
N PRO A 662 13.29 -11.89 62.91
CA PRO A 662 12.07 -12.23 62.17
C PRO A 662 12.32 -13.40 61.21
N GLY A 663 11.44 -14.41 61.23
CA GLY A 663 11.45 -15.48 60.23
C GLY A 663 11.09 -14.95 58.84
N ALA A 664 11.64 -15.56 57.78
CA ALA A 664 11.34 -15.13 56.42
C ALA A 664 9.83 -15.30 56.12
N ALA A 665 9.15 -14.20 55.78
CA ALA A 665 7.82 -14.28 55.19
C ALA A 665 7.92 -14.94 53.81
N SER A 666 7.02 -15.88 53.52
CA SER A 666 6.89 -16.43 52.17
C SER A 666 6.54 -15.30 51.19
N PRO A 667 7.23 -15.14 50.05
CA PRO A 667 7.03 -13.99 49.17
C PRO A 667 5.70 -14.12 48.38
N PRO A 668 4.90 -13.05 48.25
CA PRO A 668 3.88 -12.97 47.20
C PRO A 668 4.54 -12.74 45.82
N PRO A 669 3.94 -13.25 44.73
CA PRO A 669 4.52 -13.24 43.40
C PRO A 669 4.28 -11.90 42.69
N SER A 670 5.00 -10.84 43.08
CA SER A 670 5.12 -9.61 42.28
C SER A 670 6.02 -8.57 42.97
N ALA A 671 7.32 -8.65 42.71
CA ALA A 671 8.26 -7.57 43.04
C ALA A 671 9.54 -7.66 42.20
N GLN A 672 9.39 -7.89 40.89
CA GLN A 672 10.46 -7.79 39.90
C GLN A 672 9.88 -7.13 38.65
N ALA A 673 9.62 -5.82 38.70
CA ALA A 673 9.11 -5.07 37.56
C ALA A 673 9.44 -3.57 37.68
N MET A 674 10.66 -3.23 38.11
CA MET A 674 11.17 -1.86 38.13
C MET A 674 12.68 -1.92 37.95
N ASP A 675 13.15 -2.28 36.75
CA ASP A 675 14.51 -1.96 36.27
C ASP A 675 14.76 -2.30 34.78
N GLU A 676 13.79 -2.86 34.04
CA GLU A 676 13.98 -3.24 32.62
C GLU A 676 13.41 -2.23 31.59
N GLU A 677 12.99 -1.04 32.01
CA GLU A 677 12.29 -0.06 31.14
C GLU A 677 13.18 0.70 30.15
N LYS A 678 14.50 0.51 30.16
CA LYS A 678 15.43 1.29 29.30
C LYS A 678 16.13 0.55 28.18
N SER A 679 15.83 -0.74 27.95
CA SER A 679 16.55 -1.53 26.93
C SER A 679 15.71 -2.13 25.80
N MET A 680 14.39 -1.93 25.79
CA MET A 680 13.46 -2.61 24.86
C MET A 680 12.79 -1.72 23.81
N GLU A 681 13.14 -0.42 23.74
CA GLU A 681 12.59 0.47 22.70
C GLU A 681 13.09 0.15 21.28
N ALA A 682 14.17 -0.64 21.15
CA ALA A 682 14.80 -0.91 19.85
C ALA A 682 14.18 -2.07 19.05
N GLU A 683 13.25 -2.86 19.62
CA GLU A 683 12.56 -3.97 18.92
C GLU A 683 11.07 -3.67 18.63
N LEU A 684 10.64 -2.42 18.80
CA LEU A 684 9.23 -1.95 18.73
C LEU A 684 8.57 -2.00 17.34
N LEU A 685 9.24 -2.47 16.28
CA LEU A 685 8.87 -2.10 14.91
C LEU A 685 8.42 -3.22 13.97
N ASP A 686 8.55 -4.51 14.33
CA ASP A 686 8.04 -5.58 13.48
C ASP A 686 6.64 -6.02 13.94
N GLY A 687 5.64 -5.43 13.29
CA GLY A 687 4.23 -5.79 13.43
C GLY A 687 3.95 -7.29 13.19
N TRP A 688 2.79 -7.76 13.63
CA TRP A 688 2.40 -9.19 13.58
C TRP A 688 1.79 -9.61 12.26
N VAL A 689 1.31 -8.65 11.46
CA VAL A 689 0.81 -8.88 10.11
C VAL A 689 1.88 -8.42 9.12
N TYR A 690 2.17 -9.30 8.18
CA TYR A 690 3.10 -9.04 7.10
C TYR A 690 2.55 -9.57 5.78
N GLY A 691 2.73 -8.81 4.71
CA GLY A 691 2.64 -9.36 3.37
C GLY A 691 3.71 -10.43 3.21
N ARG A 692 3.45 -11.46 2.40
CA ARG A 692 4.47 -12.44 1.99
C ARG A 692 5.49 -11.77 1.05
N ASP A 693 6.23 -10.78 1.54
CA ASP A 693 7.25 -10.11 0.74
C ASP A 693 8.63 -10.73 1.03
N ALA A 694 9.15 -11.44 0.03
CA ALA A 694 10.52 -11.96 0.04
C ALA A 694 11.56 -10.83 -0.06
N ALA A 695 11.15 -9.60 -0.39
CA ALA A 695 12.08 -8.51 -0.60
C ALA A 695 12.66 -7.90 0.67
N ALA A 696 12.03 -8.16 1.83
CA ALA A 696 12.66 -7.94 3.12
C ALA A 696 13.94 -8.79 3.31
N LEU A 697 14.04 -9.93 2.60
CA LEU A 697 15.17 -10.87 2.64
C LEU A 697 16.26 -10.57 1.61
N TYR A 698 16.06 -9.59 0.71
CA TYR A 698 17.06 -9.27 -0.31
C TYR A 698 18.04 -8.19 0.17
N GLU A 699 19.31 -8.36 -0.20
CA GLU A 699 20.34 -7.34 -0.02
C GLU A 699 20.36 -6.39 -1.22
N VAL A 700 20.46 -5.08 -0.95
CA VAL A 700 20.55 -4.05 -1.98
C VAL A 700 21.91 -4.17 -2.68
N ASP A 701 21.90 -4.27 -4.01
CA ASP A 701 23.12 -4.33 -4.81
C ASP A 701 23.79 -2.96 -4.86
N GLY A 702 25.01 -2.85 -4.33
CA GLY A 702 25.77 -1.61 -4.34
C GLY A 702 26.65 -1.37 -5.57
N GLN A 703 26.72 -2.30 -6.53
CA GLN A 703 27.58 -2.16 -7.72
C GLN A 703 26.82 -1.56 -8.90
N PHE A 704 27.13 -0.32 -9.31
CA PHE A 704 26.58 0.29 -10.52
C PHE A 704 27.29 -0.21 -11.78
N ASP A 705 26.54 -0.43 -12.85
CA ASP A 705 27.10 -0.85 -14.14
C ASP A 705 27.58 0.40 -14.90
N GLY A 706 28.85 0.42 -15.29
CA GLY A 706 29.42 1.44 -16.15
C GLY A 706 29.23 1.13 -17.64
N PRO A 707 29.56 2.07 -18.55
CA PRO A 707 29.50 1.84 -19.99
C PRO A 707 30.34 0.64 -20.46
N ALA A 708 31.45 0.37 -19.77
CA ALA A 708 32.32 -0.78 -20.04
C ALA A 708 31.69 -2.13 -19.65
N ASP A 709 30.77 -2.15 -18.69
CA ASP A 709 30.04 -3.37 -18.30
C ASP A 709 28.93 -3.70 -19.33
N LEU A 710 28.35 -2.66 -19.95
CA LEU A 710 27.32 -2.80 -20.98
C LEU A 710 27.89 -3.19 -22.34
N TYR A 711 29.10 -2.72 -22.67
CA TYR A 711 29.80 -3.03 -23.92
C TYR A 711 31.27 -3.42 -23.66
N PRO A 712 31.55 -4.64 -23.16
CA PRO A 712 32.89 -5.04 -22.72
C PRO A 712 33.97 -4.99 -23.81
N GLN A 713 33.57 -5.26 -25.06
CA GLN A 713 34.46 -5.31 -26.22
C GLN A 713 34.35 -4.04 -27.09
N LEU A 714 33.84 -2.93 -26.54
CA LEU A 714 33.77 -1.64 -27.23
C LEU A 714 35.15 -1.13 -27.72
N PRO A 715 36.25 -1.28 -26.96
CA PRO A 715 37.57 -0.87 -27.45
C PRO A 715 38.08 -1.67 -28.65
N ASP A 716 37.53 -2.87 -28.88
CA ASP A 716 38.01 -3.80 -29.91
C ASP A 716 37.37 -3.55 -31.28
N ILE A 717 36.32 -2.73 -31.37
CA ILE A 717 35.64 -2.45 -32.64
C ILE A 717 36.16 -1.18 -33.33
N PRO A 718 36.21 -1.14 -34.67
CA PRO A 718 36.60 0.06 -35.39
C PRO A 718 35.66 1.23 -35.13
N VAL A 719 36.21 2.40 -34.76
CA VAL A 719 35.44 3.63 -34.51
C VAL A 719 34.57 4.04 -35.72
N SER A 720 34.96 3.67 -36.94
CA SER A 720 34.18 3.91 -38.15
C SER A 720 32.83 3.19 -38.17
N TRP A 721 32.69 2.05 -37.48
CA TRP A 721 31.40 1.35 -37.36
C TRP A 721 30.36 2.17 -36.61
N LEU A 722 30.82 3.07 -35.73
CA LEU A 722 29.97 3.91 -34.89
C LEU A 722 29.73 5.30 -35.49
N LYS A 723 30.72 5.89 -36.18
CA LYS A 723 30.63 7.30 -36.61
C LYS A 723 29.78 7.54 -37.86
N GLU A 724 29.77 6.63 -38.83
CA GLU A 724 29.11 6.86 -40.12
C GLU A 724 28.66 5.59 -40.83
N SER A 725 27.55 5.69 -41.57
CA SER A 725 27.07 4.66 -42.50
C SER A 725 28.04 4.50 -43.66
N ARG A 726 28.57 3.30 -43.85
CA ARG A 726 29.52 2.98 -44.93
C ARG A 726 29.20 1.66 -45.61
N SER A 727 29.67 1.52 -46.84
CA SER A 727 29.76 0.22 -47.50
C SER A 727 30.99 -0.52 -47.00
N TYR A 728 30.77 -1.70 -46.41
CA TYR A 728 31.83 -2.59 -45.94
C TYR A 728 31.96 -3.83 -46.82
N HIS A 729 33.11 -4.50 -46.80
CA HIS A 729 33.29 -5.83 -47.42
C HIS A 729 32.39 -6.88 -46.74
N GLY A 730 31.99 -7.94 -47.47
CA GLY A 730 31.03 -8.94 -46.99
C GLY A 730 31.42 -9.60 -45.65
N SER A 731 32.71 -9.86 -45.41
CA SER A 731 33.20 -10.38 -44.12
C SER A 731 32.98 -9.40 -42.96
N THR A 732 33.30 -8.12 -43.16
CA THR A 732 33.10 -7.05 -42.17
C THR A 732 31.62 -6.78 -41.90
N ARG A 733 30.75 -6.87 -42.93
CA ARG A 733 29.29 -6.76 -42.74
C ARG A 733 28.76 -7.85 -41.80
N LYS A 734 29.17 -9.11 -42.03
CA LYS A 734 28.77 -10.24 -41.17
C LYS A 734 29.24 -10.05 -39.73
N GLU A 735 30.48 -9.60 -39.54
CA GLU A 735 31.02 -9.34 -38.20
C GLU A 735 30.27 -8.23 -37.47
N LEU A 736 30.00 -7.11 -38.15
CA LEU A 736 29.21 -5.99 -37.62
C LEU A 736 27.79 -6.46 -37.22
N ILE A 737 27.14 -7.27 -38.05
CA ILE A 737 25.83 -7.85 -37.75
C ILE A 737 25.88 -8.81 -36.56
N ARG A 738 26.85 -9.73 -36.53
CA ARG A 738 27.02 -10.66 -35.39
C ARG A 738 27.23 -9.88 -34.09
N ARG A 739 28.02 -8.81 -34.13
CA ARG A 739 28.25 -7.94 -32.99
C ARG A 739 26.98 -7.23 -32.54
N ALA A 740 26.18 -6.73 -33.50
CA ALA A 740 24.89 -6.12 -33.21
C ALA A 740 23.90 -7.12 -32.58
N ILE A 741 23.89 -8.39 -33.04
CA ILE A 741 23.08 -9.46 -32.44
C ILE A 741 23.57 -9.77 -31.01
N GLU A 742 24.87 -9.98 -30.82
CA GLU A 742 25.48 -10.31 -29.53
C GLU A 742 25.21 -9.22 -28.48
N TRP A 743 25.38 -7.96 -28.87
CA TRP A 743 25.08 -6.82 -28.00
C TRP A 743 23.60 -6.47 -27.98
N GLN A 744 22.74 -7.17 -28.74
CA GLN A 744 21.32 -6.85 -28.92
C GLN A 744 21.10 -5.35 -29.20
N SER A 745 21.90 -4.79 -30.09
CA SER A 745 21.93 -3.37 -30.46
C SER A 745 21.32 -3.15 -31.84
N TRP A 746 21.11 -1.89 -32.21
CA TRP A 746 20.54 -1.56 -33.52
C TRP A 746 21.58 -1.56 -34.66
N LEU A 747 21.07 -1.83 -35.85
CA LEU A 747 21.74 -1.62 -37.12
C LEU A 747 21.01 -0.55 -37.90
N LYS A 748 21.73 0.51 -38.27
CA LYS A 748 21.23 1.47 -39.26
C LYS A 748 21.65 0.99 -40.65
N VAL A 749 20.66 0.77 -41.50
CA VAL A 749 20.81 0.21 -42.83
C VAL A 749 20.32 1.22 -43.85
N ARG A 750 21.08 1.46 -44.92
CA ARG A 750 20.65 2.28 -46.05
C ARG A 750 20.38 1.41 -47.28
N ARG A 751 19.17 1.52 -47.83
CA ARG A 751 18.73 0.85 -49.06
C ARG A 751 18.01 1.85 -49.96
N ALA A 752 18.45 1.95 -51.22
CA ALA A 752 17.82 2.82 -52.24
C ALA A 752 17.64 4.30 -51.80
N GLY A 753 18.54 4.81 -50.96
CA GLY A 753 18.48 6.18 -50.42
C GLY A 753 17.64 6.32 -49.14
N GLU A 754 16.90 5.30 -48.73
CA GLU A 754 16.15 5.29 -47.48
C GLU A 754 16.98 4.66 -46.35
N GLU A 755 16.93 5.28 -45.18
CA GLU A 755 17.55 4.77 -43.96
C GLU A 755 16.50 4.07 -43.10
N ARG A 756 16.82 2.87 -42.64
CA ARG A 756 15.98 2.09 -41.72
C ARG A 756 16.81 1.55 -40.57
N LEU A 757 16.21 1.56 -39.39
CA LEU A 757 16.80 0.94 -38.21
C LEU A 757 16.27 -0.49 -38.06
N ILE A 758 17.16 -1.43 -37.81
CA ILE A 758 16.82 -2.84 -37.67
C ILE A 758 17.38 -3.33 -36.34
N THR A 759 16.57 -4.05 -35.59
CA THR A 759 17.00 -4.87 -34.46
C THR A 759 17.32 -6.27 -34.98
N PRO A 760 18.60 -6.61 -35.21
CA PRO A 760 18.98 -7.89 -35.75
C PRO A 760 18.75 -9.00 -34.73
N ARG A 761 18.20 -10.12 -35.19
CA ARG A 761 17.88 -11.29 -34.34
C ARG A 761 18.70 -12.52 -34.74
N ALA A 762 18.87 -12.73 -36.04
CA ALA A 762 19.63 -13.86 -36.55
C ALA A 762 20.32 -13.51 -37.87
N LEU A 763 21.47 -14.13 -38.09
CA LEU A 763 22.19 -14.13 -39.36
C LEU A 763 22.25 -15.57 -39.85
N LEU A 764 21.48 -15.89 -40.90
CA LEU A 764 21.39 -17.23 -41.47
C LEU A 764 22.30 -17.32 -42.68
N GLU A 765 23.19 -18.32 -42.72
CA GLU A 765 24.15 -18.51 -43.82
C GLU A 765 23.76 -19.73 -44.66
N SER A 766 23.76 -19.57 -45.98
CA SER A 766 23.46 -20.63 -46.94
C SER A 766 24.50 -20.68 -48.07
N ARG A 767 24.37 -21.67 -48.97
CA ARG A 767 25.24 -21.76 -50.16
C ARG A 767 24.99 -20.63 -51.19
N GLU A 768 23.83 -19.97 -51.12
CA GLU A 768 23.39 -18.92 -52.04
C GLU A 768 23.61 -17.50 -51.49
N GLY A 769 24.10 -17.37 -50.24
CA GLY A 769 24.34 -16.07 -49.62
C GLY A 769 24.09 -16.09 -48.12
N TRP A 770 23.65 -14.95 -47.57
CA TRP A 770 23.32 -14.82 -46.15
C TRP A 770 22.13 -13.88 -45.97
N LEU A 771 21.29 -14.20 -44.99
CA LEU A 771 20.04 -13.51 -44.70
C LEU A 771 20.09 -12.92 -43.29
N LEU A 772 19.88 -11.61 -43.19
CA LEU A 772 19.60 -10.94 -41.93
C LEU A 772 18.11 -11.07 -41.62
N VAL A 773 17.80 -11.60 -40.44
CA VAL A 773 16.45 -11.60 -39.87
C VAL A 773 16.45 -10.69 -38.65
N GLY A 774 15.50 -9.76 -38.60
CA GLY A 774 15.36 -8.80 -37.52
C GLY A 774 13.96 -8.20 -37.47
N GLY A 775 13.79 -7.17 -36.64
CA GLY A 775 12.56 -6.37 -36.63
C GLY A 775 12.85 -4.89 -36.82
N SER A 776 11.85 -4.17 -37.32
CA SER A 776 11.79 -2.72 -37.45
C SER A 776 10.44 -2.23 -36.92
N CYS A 777 10.25 -0.91 -36.82
CA CYS A 777 8.95 -0.31 -36.49
C CYS A 777 7.82 -0.78 -37.44
N ASP A 778 8.17 -1.14 -38.68
CA ASP A 778 7.23 -1.58 -39.72
C ASP A 778 6.96 -3.10 -39.71
N GLY A 779 7.50 -3.83 -38.74
CA GLY A 779 7.34 -5.29 -38.61
C GLY A 779 8.64 -6.08 -38.82
N GLU A 780 8.49 -7.37 -39.11
CA GLU A 780 9.63 -8.27 -39.35
C GLU A 780 10.38 -7.87 -40.63
N VAL A 781 11.71 -7.86 -40.54
CA VAL A 781 12.59 -7.52 -41.66
C VAL A 781 13.47 -8.71 -41.99
N ARG A 782 13.41 -9.14 -43.26
CA ARG A 782 14.26 -10.19 -43.85
C ARG A 782 15.01 -9.59 -45.03
N LEU A 783 16.33 -9.53 -44.95
CA LEU A 783 17.16 -8.86 -45.96
C LEU A 783 18.34 -9.72 -46.37
N ASN A 784 18.52 -9.87 -47.68
CA ASN A 784 19.64 -10.61 -48.25
C ASN A 784 20.93 -9.74 -48.29
N GLY A 785 22.10 -10.39 -48.28
CA GLY A 785 23.44 -9.79 -48.23
C GLY A 785 23.74 -8.65 -49.21
N GLU A 786 23.02 -8.63 -50.34
CA GLU A 786 23.20 -7.68 -51.45
C GLU A 786 22.14 -6.55 -51.48
N GLU A 787 21.14 -6.58 -50.61
CA GLU A 787 20.01 -5.64 -50.67
C GLU A 787 20.27 -4.28 -49.97
N TRP A 788 21.43 -4.08 -49.33
CA TRP A 788 21.83 -2.80 -48.71
C TRP A 788 23.14 -2.26 -49.29
N SER A 789 23.25 -0.94 -49.29
CA SER A 789 24.46 -0.23 -49.73
C SER A 789 25.38 0.11 -48.57
N GLU A 790 24.83 0.43 -47.39
CA GLU A 790 25.60 0.92 -46.25
C GLU A 790 25.04 0.42 -44.90
N LEU A 791 25.95 0.23 -43.94
CA LEU A 791 25.65 -0.22 -42.58
C LEU A 791 26.32 0.69 -41.55
N GLN A 792 25.71 0.83 -40.39
CA GLN A 792 26.29 1.46 -39.20
C GLN A 792 25.78 0.72 -37.96
N LEU A 793 26.69 0.46 -37.01
CA LEU A 793 26.33 -0.08 -35.70
C LEU A 793 25.87 1.07 -34.82
N VAL A 794 24.66 0.98 -34.28
CA VAL A 794 24.09 2.00 -33.40
C VAL A 794 23.96 1.41 -32.01
N LEU A 795 24.74 1.96 -31.08
CA LEU A 795 24.81 1.59 -29.67
C LEU A 795 24.02 2.62 -28.84
N PRO A 796 22.98 2.17 -28.13
CA PRO A 796 22.23 3.01 -27.20
C PRO A 796 23.15 3.73 -26.20
N GLY A 797 22.89 5.01 -25.95
CA GLY A 797 23.70 5.86 -25.06
C GLY A 797 25.11 6.25 -25.55
N ILE A 798 25.54 5.83 -26.76
CA ILE A 798 26.86 6.18 -27.31
C ILE A 798 26.75 7.00 -28.60
N ASN A 799 26.07 6.47 -29.62
CA ASN A 799 25.97 7.10 -30.95
C ASN A 799 24.54 7.05 -31.51
N GLU A 800 23.55 6.96 -30.62
CA GLU A 800 22.15 7.11 -30.99
C GLU A 800 21.86 8.57 -31.39
N SER A 801 21.51 8.78 -32.65
CA SER A 801 21.02 10.07 -33.16
C SER A 801 19.71 9.79 -33.90
N MET A 802 18.57 9.98 -33.25
CA MET A 802 17.26 9.59 -33.77
C MET A 802 16.26 10.74 -33.69
N GLU A 803 15.33 10.81 -34.64
CA GLU A 803 14.16 11.68 -34.53
C GLU A 803 13.13 11.07 -33.56
N PRO A 804 12.54 11.85 -32.64
CA PRO A 804 11.66 11.34 -31.57
C PRO A 804 10.48 10.48 -32.07
N GLY A 805 9.89 10.81 -33.21
CA GLY A 805 8.69 10.14 -33.74
C GLY A 805 8.91 8.82 -34.51
N ARG A 806 10.15 8.36 -34.67
CA ARG A 806 10.46 7.06 -35.35
C ARG A 806 11.16 6.06 -34.44
N HIS A 807 11.20 6.34 -33.14
CA HIS A 807 11.92 5.48 -32.21
C HIS A 807 11.14 4.17 -31.99
N PRO A 808 11.75 2.99 -32.17
CA PRO A 808 11.06 1.70 -32.02
C PRO A 808 10.42 1.52 -30.63
N LEU A 809 11.10 2.00 -29.59
CA LEU A 809 10.55 2.02 -28.23
C LEU A 809 9.38 2.98 -28.02
N LEU A 810 9.14 3.95 -28.91
CA LEU A 810 8.03 4.91 -28.82
C LEU A 810 6.92 4.62 -29.84
N ALA A 811 7.17 3.82 -30.88
CA ALA A 811 6.18 3.47 -31.89
C ALA A 811 4.92 2.73 -31.35
N PRO A 812 5.01 1.91 -30.29
CA PRO A 812 3.80 1.40 -29.62
C PRO A 812 3.04 2.44 -28.77
N TRP A 813 3.55 3.67 -28.67
CA TRP A 813 3.20 4.68 -27.66
C TRP A 813 2.90 6.06 -28.28
N SER A 814 3.07 6.20 -29.59
CA SER A 814 2.70 7.33 -30.46
C SER A 814 1.56 6.93 -31.38
#